data_AF-A0A1Z3HL06-F1
#
_entry.id   AF-A0A1Z3HL06-F1
#
_cell.length_a   1.000
_cell.length_b   1.000
_cell.length_c   1.000
_cell.angle_alpha   90.00
_cell.angle_beta   90.00
_cell.angle_gamma   90.00
#
_symmetry.space_group_name_H-M   'P 1'
#
loop_
_entity.id
_entity.type
_entity.pdbx_description
1 polymer ?
#
loop_
_entity_poly.entity_id
_entity_poly.type
_entity_poly.pdbx_seq_one_letter_code
_entity_poly.pdbx_strand_id
1 'polypeptide(L)'
;MGKYALLIGVGEYGKGLQPLPAAPNDVAALQKVLQEPTLGGFDQVKVIINPSHATIAREIELWFQGRKPDDLVVLFFSGHGVKDERRDLYFAACNTEKVNNRLVRSTATSARFVHDCVRSCQAKYQVLILDCCFSGAFGDLMARDDGDINLTEQLGAEGRVVLTSTSAVDYSFEEKGADLSIYTRYLVEGIVSGAADEDEDGVITVDELHHFAGRKVRDTSPAMSPKMITLKDEGYRIRLARSPQDDPRVKYRKEAEKRAATGQFSIPAKRLLRALRQDFGLSDTEAEAIEAEVLKPFQEYQRKRQEYQDTLQQCLQTETPLSPRIIQDLADFRAHLRLKPEDVAAMERAALNGRDLEEYALGLERQRLGAARRRQQQAQEEAERRRQAETDRQRQATNTQGGQPEATDRDAASRRPKTAPQSTPPRSSSQSSTATSDATISRQQFLKWVGLGGVGILITFGINQALKDVPLSSSPNPALPEDAPSEGEALDPNETALESGADEDYRRLAELLDAGQWKEADEATRNIMLKVANRESEGWLDSESLETFPCNAVLKLDQLWVDASDGQFGFSVQKAIYVEECGGSPDGEYDEAAWQCFGDRVGWRVDGNWIGLSDVTLSTAAPSGHLPPFGFWLGFFGFGRAYGIGSALERFELLFSRATTCKL
;
A
#
# COMPACT_ATOMS: atom_id res chain seq x y z
N MET A 1 35.45 4.26 -9.36
CA MET A 1 34.19 3.52 -9.19
C MET A 1 34.03 2.56 -10.34
N GLY A 2 34.28 1.27 -10.12
CA GLY A 2 33.88 0.22 -11.05
C GLY A 2 32.44 -0.22 -10.79
N LYS A 3 31.73 -0.65 -11.84
CA LYS A 3 30.37 -1.21 -11.79
C LYS A 3 30.39 -2.70 -12.12
N TYR A 4 29.98 -3.52 -11.17
CA TYR A 4 30.04 -4.98 -11.25
C TYR A 4 28.66 -5.59 -10.99
N ALA A 5 28.17 -6.47 -11.88
CA ALA A 5 26.91 -7.19 -11.69
C ALA A 5 27.08 -8.72 -11.81
N LEU A 6 26.59 -9.46 -10.81
CA LEU A 6 26.42 -10.91 -10.86
C LEU A 6 24.94 -11.21 -11.06
N LEU A 7 24.59 -11.89 -12.15
CA LEU A 7 23.23 -12.25 -12.50
C LEU A 7 23.08 -13.77 -12.47
N ILE A 8 22.21 -14.27 -11.60
CA ILE A 8 21.96 -15.69 -11.40
C ILE A 8 20.50 -15.98 -11.77
N GLY A 9 20.30 -16.91 -12.70
CA GLY A 9 18.97 -17.35 -13.13
C GLY A 9 18.82 -18.85 -13.01
N VAL A 10 17.82 -19.31 -12.27
CA VAL A 10 17.52 -20.74 -12.10
C VAL A 10 16.12 -21.03 -12.61
N GLY A 11 16.03 -21.59 -13.81
CA GLY A 11 14.77 -21.97 -14.45
C GLY A 11 14.50 -23.48 -14.45
N GLU A 12 15.54 -24.30 -14.27
CA GLU A 12 15.44 -25.75 -14.22
C GLU A 12 15.72 -26.26 -12.81
N TYR A 13 14.90 -27.21 -12.34
CA TYR A 13 15.02 -27.78 -11.01
C TYR A 13 14.89 -29.29 -11.02
N GLY A 14 15.50 -29.93 -10.04
CA GLY A 14 15.29 -31.34 -9.71
C GLY A 14 13.89 -31.64 -9.17
N LYS A 15 13.68 -32.86 -8.69
CA LYS A 15 12.37 -33.30 -8.16
C LYS A 15 11.96 -32.47 -6.95
N GLY A 16 10.71 -31.97 -6.97
CA GLY A 16 10.09 -31.28 -5.83
C GLY A 16 9.94 -29.76 -5.99
N LEU A 17 10.41 -29.19 -7.11
CA LEU A 17 10.19 -27.79 -7.49
C LEU A 17 9.72 -27.71 -8.95
N GLN A 18 8.87 -26.73 -9.25
CA GLN A 18 8.38 -26.51 -10.61
C GLN A 18 9.41 -25.68 -11.41
N PRO A 19 9.59 -25.96 -12.72
CA PRO A 19 10.42 -25.12 -13.60
C PRO A 19 9.94 -23.66 -13.66
N LEU A 20 10.88 -22.73 -13.85
CA LEU A 20 10.66 -21.28 -14.03
C LEU A 20 11.33 -20.81 -15.34
N PRO A 21 10.72 -21.05 -16.52
CA PRO A 21 11.36 -20.74 -17.80
C PRO A 21 11.66 -19.25 -18.01
N ALA A 22 11.00 -18.35 -17.27
CA ALA A 22 11.27 -16.92 -17.29
C ALA A 22 12.63 -16.54 -16.67
N ALA A 23 13.14 -17.30 -15.69
CA ALA A 23 14.34 -16.89 -14.94
C ALA A 23 15.63 -16.74 -15.79
N PRO A 24 15.93 -17.63 -16.76
CA PRO A 24 17.02 -17.39 -17.70
C PRO A 24 16.81 -16.16 -18.60
N ASN A 25 15.56 -15.90 -19.00
CA ASN A 25 15.22 -14.76 -19.85
C ASN A 25 15.34 -13.43 -19.09
N ASP A 26 14.92 -13.40 -17.81
CA ASP A 26 15.09 -12.27 -16.89
C ASP A 26 16.56 -11.83 -16.84
N VAL A 27 17.45 -12.81 -16.63
CA VAL A 27 18.89 -12.57 -16.60
C VAL A 27 19.40 -12.06 -17.95
N ALA A 28 18.95 -12.64 -19.06
CA ALA A 28 19.37 -12.21 -20.39
C ALA A 28 18.91 -10.78 -20.72
N ALA A 29 17.70 -10.39 -20.31
CA ALA A 29 17.17 -9.05 -20.51
C ALA A 29 17.93 -8.02 -19.67
N LEU A 30 18.14 -8.31 -18.37
CA LEU A 30 18.87 -7.41 -17.49
C LEU A 30 20.35 -7.31 -17.86
N GLN A 31 20.97 -8.40 -18.31
CA GLN A 31 22.35 -8.39 -18.81
C GLN A 31 22.54 -7.35 -19.93
N LYS A 32 21.65 -7.36 -20.93
CA LYS A 32 21.73 -6.43 -22.06
C LYS A 32 21.71 -4.98 -21.60
N VAL A 33 20.78 -4.65 -20.71
CA VAL A 33 20.59 -3.28 -20.20
C VAL A 33 21.78 -2.81 -19.34
N LEU A 34 22.29 -3.68 -18.47
CA LEU A 34 23.42 -3.33 -17.60
C LEU A 34 24.73 -3.19 -18.39
N GLN A 35 24.93 -4.00 -19.44
CA GLN A 35 26.13 -3.92 -20.28
C GLN A 35 26.11 -2.75 -21.27
N GLU A 36 24.92 -2.29 -21.67
CA GLU A 36 24.77 -1.23 -22.67
C GLU A 36 25.46 0.08 -22.18
N PRO A 37 26.49 0.59 -22.89
CA PRO A 37 27.29 1.74 -22.44
C PRO A 37 26.48 3.03 -22.22
N THR A 38 25.40 3.19 -22.99
CA THR A 38 24.52 4.36 -22.92
C THR A 38 23.47 4.26 -21.81
N LEU A 39 23.26 3.07 -21.23
CA LEU A 39 22.32 2.80 -20.14
C LEU A 39 23.08 2.49 -18.84
N GLY A 40 23.28 1.20 -18.52
CA GLY A 40 23.94 0.77 -17.29
C GLY A 40 25.45 1.03 -17.27
N GLY A 41 26.12 0.78 -18.39
CA GLY A 41 27.57 0.93 -18.54
C GLY A 41 28.39 0.16 -17.50
N PHE A 42 28.01 -1.09 -17.20
CA PHE A 42 28.71 -1.92 -16.22
C PHE A 42 30.03 -2.45 -16.79
N ASP A 43 31.12 -2.29 -16.05
CA ASP A 43 32.45 -2.78 -16.43
C ASP A 43 32.50 -4.30 -16.55
N GLN A 44 31.76 -4.99 -15.68
CA GLN A 44 31.67 -6.44 -15.69
C GLN A 44 30.28 -6.92 -15.32
N VAL A 45 29.68 -7.70 -16.22
CA VAL A 45 28.43 -8.43 -15.95
C VAL A 45 28.69 -9.92 -16.11
N LYS A 46 28.62 -10.68 -15.01
CA LYS A 46 28.77 -12.13 -15.00
C LYS A 46 27.41 -12.78 -14.90
N VAL A 47 27.13 -13.69 -15.83
CA VAL A 47 25.88 -14.44 -15.91
C VAL A 47 26.12 -15.90 -15.56
N ILE A 48 25.22 -16.47 -14.75
CA ILE A 48 25.24 -17.89 -14.39
C ILE A 48 23.81 -18.44 -14.47
N ILE A 49 23.59 -19.40 -15.38
CA ILE A 49 22.28 -20.01 -15.63
C ILE A 49 22.25 -21.44 -15.11
N ASN A 50 21.17 -21.80 -14.41
CA ASN A 50 20.93 -23.09 -13.79
C ASN A 50 22.14 -23.64 -12.97
N PRO A 51 22.83 -22.83 -12.14
CA PRO A 51 23.94 -23.34 -11.33
C PRO A 51 23.48 -24.30 -10.22
N SER A 52 24.40 -25.16 -9.80
CA SER A 52 24.28 -25.93 -8.56
C SER A 52 24.49 -25.04 -7.33
N HIS A 53 24.04 -25.47 -6.15
CA HIS A 53 24.22 -24.69 -4.91
C HIS A 53 25.70 -24.36 -4.65
N ALA A 54 26.61 -25.31 -4.94
CA ALA A 54 28.04 -25.13 -4.73
C ALA A 54 28.61 -24.04 -5.65
N THR A 55 28.14 -23.99 -6.90
CA THR A 55 28.49 -22.93 -7.84
C THR A 55 27.93 -21.58 -7.39
N ILE A 56 26.66 -21.52 -6.97
CA ILE A 56 26.07 -20.26 -6.45
C ILE A 56 26.88 -19.74 -5.27
N ALA A 57 27.14 -20.58 -4.27
CA ALA A 57 27.84 -20.19 -3.05
C ALA A 57 29.25 -19.67 -3.35
N ARG A 58 30.03 -20.42 -4.14
CA ARG A 58 31.39 -20.03 -4.56
C ARG A 58 31.38 -18.71 -5.32
N GLU A 59 30.45 -18.55 -6.24
CA GLU A 59 30.44 -17.39 -7.14
C GLU A 59 30.00 -16.12 -6.42
N ILE A 60 29.03 -16.20 -5.50
CA ILE A 60 28.65 -15.09 -4.63
C ILE A 60 29.84 -14.69 -3.74
N GLU A 61 30.50 -15.66 -3.09
CA GLU A 61 31.65 -15.39 -2.23
C GLU A 61 32.77 -14.67 -2.99
N LEU A 62 33.14 -15.18 -4.17
CA LEU A 62 34.16 -14.54 -5.02
C LEU A 62 33.72 -13.18 -5.55
N TRP A 63 32.41 -12.96 -5.77
CA TRP A 63 31.92 -11.71 -6.32
C TRP A 63 32.07 -10.54 -5.35
N PHE A 64 31.76 -10.78 -4.08
CA PHE A 64 31.88 -9.78 -3.01
C PHE A 64 33.31 -9.63 -2.45
N GLN A 65 34.23 -10.53 -2.81
CA GLN A 65 35.65 -10.39 -2.49
C GLN A 65 36.37 -9.42 -3.44
N GLY A 66 37.37 -8.70 -2.90
CA GLY A 66 38.31 -7.89 -3.70
C GLY A 66 37.73 -6.61 -4.30
N ARG A 67 36.55 -6.17 -3.87
CA ARG A 67 35.93 -4.91 -4.30
C ARG A 67 36.53 -3.71 -3.58
N LYS A 68 36.53 -2.56 -4.22
CA LYS A 68 36.98 -1.29 -3.63
C LYS A 68 35.80 -0.56 -2.98
N PRO A 69 36.04 0.31 -1.98
CA PRO A 69 34.99 1.06 -1.31
C PRO A 69 34.10 1.89 -2.25
N ASP A 70 34.65 2.40 -3.34
CA ASP A 70 33.95 3.22 -4.33
C ASP A 70 33.26 2.42 -5.43
N ASP A 71 33.31 1.08 -5.41
CA ASP A 71 32.65 0.25 -6.42
C ASP A 71 31.13 0.14 -6.18
N LEU A 72 30.38 -0.01 -7.28
CA LEU A 72 28.97 -0.41 -7.28
C LEU A 72 28.89 -1.91 -7.57
N VAL A 73 28.29 -2.66 -6.65
CA VAL A 73 28.14 -4.12 -6.76
C VAL A 73 26.66 -4.49 -6.79
N VAL A 74 26.24 -5.14 -7.87
CA VAL A 74 24.88 -5.63 -8.06
C VAL A 74 24.86 -7.15 -7.99
N LEU A 75 23.93 -7.72 -7.23
CA LEU A 75 23.56 -9.13 -7.28
C LEU A 75 22.10 -9.24 -7.71
N PHE A 76 21.84 -9.89 -8.84
CA PHE A 76 20.50 -10.24 -9.29
C PHE A 76 20.29 -11.74 -9.17
N PHE A 77 19.18 -12.16 -8.58
CA PHE A 77 18.77 -13.55 -8.50
C PHE A 77 17.31 -13.69 -8.96
N SER A 78 17.07 -14.50 -9.99
CA SER A 78 15.74 -14.93 -10.43
C SER A 78 15.60 -16.45 -10.27
N GLY A 79 14.58 -16.89 -9.51
CA GLY A 79 14.36 -18.31 -9.21
C GLY A 79 13.50 -18.56 -7.96
N HIS A 80 13.48 -19.81 -7.46
CA HIS A 80 12.72 -20.17 -6.26
C HIS A 80 13.43 -19.76 -4.97
N GLY A 81 12.69 -19.12 -4.06
CA GLY A 81 13.06 -19.02 -2.65
C GLY A 81 12.35 -20.13 -1.86
N VAL A 82 13.11 -20.93 -1.12
CA VAL A 82 12.58 -22.06 -0.34
C VAL A 82 12.89 -21.88 1.14
N LYS A 83 11.97 -22.29 2.01
CA LYS A 83 12.16 -22.27 3.45
C LYS A 83 12.38 -23.68 3.99
N ASP A 84 13.21 -23.79 5.02
CA ASP A 84 13.32 -25.01 5.80
C ASP A 84 12.22 -25.08 6.87
N GLU A 85 12.26 -26.13 7.70
CA GLU A 85 11.30 -26.34 8.79
C GLU A 85 11.35 -25.25 9.88
N ARG A 86 12.48 -24.56 10.01
CA ARG A 86 12.70 -23.46 10.95
C ARG A 86 12.31 -22.10 10.36
N ARG A 87 11.82 -22.10 9.12
CA ARG A 87 11.48 -20.91 8.31
C ARG A 87 12.71 -20.11 7.87
N ASP A 88 13.91 -20.69 7.94
CA ASP A 88 15.12 -20.09 7.39
C ASP A 88 15.05 -20.11 5.86
N LEU A 89 15.43 -18.99 5.23
CA LEU A 89 15.34 -18.80 3.79
C LEU A 89 16.57 -19.35 3.06
N TYR A 90 16.34 -19.97 1.91
CA TYR A 90 17.36 -20.49 1.00
C TYR A 90 17.01 -20.12 -0.44
N PHE A 91 18.05 -19.79 -1.22
CA PHE A 91 17.97 -19.68 -2.67
C PHE A 91 18.08 -21.07 -3.29
N ALA A 92 17.06 -21.48 -4.03
CA ALA A 92 17.07 -22.77 -4.72
C ALA A 92 18.04 -22.74 -5.91
N ALA A 93 18.75 -23.84 -6.09
CA ALA A 93 19.65 -24.14 -7.18
C ALA A 93 19.05 -25.22 -8.09
N CYS A 94 19.67 -25.49 -9.24
CA CYS A 94 19.16 -26.51 -10.16
C CYS A 94 19.14 -27.92 -9.53
N ASN A 95 20.05 -28.18 -8.59
CA ASN A 95 20.15 -29.43 -7.85
C ASN A 95 19.46 -29.39 -6.48
N THR A 96 18.60 -28.39 -6.20
CA THR A 96 17.83 -28.37 -4.95
C THR A 96 16.80 -29.48 -4.91
N GLU A 97 16.77 -30.17 -3.77
CA GLU A 97 15.88 -31.31 -3.54
C GLU A 97 14.90 -31.07 -2.39
N LYS A 98 13.67 -31.56 -2.57
CA LYS A 98 12.70 -31.72 -1.49
C LYS A 98 12.34 -33.19 -1.33
N VAL A 99 12.56 -33.72 -0.13
CA VAL A 99 12.17 -35.09 0.25
C VAL A 99 11.00 -34.99 1.22
N ASN A 100 9.87 -35.62 0.90
CA ASN A 100 8.63 -35.52 1.70
C ASN A 100 8.20 -34.06 1.98
N ASN A 101 8.33 -33.21 0.96
CA ASN A 101 8.07 -31.77 1.02
C ASN A 101 8.96 -30.98 2.00
N ARG A 102 10.07 -31.56 2.45
CA ARG A 102 11.08 -30.92 3.32
C ARG A 102 12.35 -30.65 2.53
N LEU A 103 12.92 -29.46 2.71
CA LEU A 103 14.14 -29.03 2.02
C LEU A 103 15.36 -29.82 2.49
N VAL A 104 16.12 -30.38 1.55
CA VAL A 104 17.46 -30.90 1.82
C VAL A 104 18.45 -29.73 1.83
N ARG A 105 18.71 -29.17 3.00
CA ARG A 105 19.47 -27.90 3.17
C ARG A 105 20.84 -27.86 2.47
N SER A 106 21.52 -29.00 2.34
CA SER A 106 22.81 -29.13 1.65
C SER A 106 22.72 -29.02 0.13
N THR A 107 21.52 -28.83 -0.43
CA THR A 107 21.27 -28.71 -1.87
C THR A 107 20.79 -27.33 -2.30
N ALA A 108 20.73 -26.38 -1.36
CA ALA A 108 20.30 -25.00 -1.59
C ALA A 108 21.25 -24.02 -0.89
N THR A 109 21.30 -22.77 -1.34
CA THR A 109 22.20 -21.76 -0.80
C THR A 109 21.51 -20.95 0.29
N SER A 110 22.08 -20.92 1.50
CA SER A 110 21.48 -20.20 2.64
C SER A 110 21.45 -18.69 2.39
N ALA A 111 20.30 -18.05 2.65
CA ALA A 111 20.18 -16.60 2.69
C ALA A 111 21.18 -15.97 3.65
N ARG A 112 21.41 -16.61 4.81
CA ARG A 112 22.35 -16.15 5.82
C ARG A 112 23.79 -16.13 5.28
N PHE A 113 24.19 -17.16 4.55
CA PHE A 113 25.51 -17.19 3.91
C PHE A 113 25.68 -16.04 2.91
N VAL A 114 24.67 -15.78 2.07
CA VAL A 114 24.71 -14.65 1.13
C VAL A 114 24.79 -13.33 1.88
N HIS A 115 24.04 -13.19 3.00
CA HIS A 115 24.12 -12.02 3.86
C HIS A 115 25.53 -11.81 4.43
N ASP A 116 26.18 -12.87 4.92
CA ASP A 116 27.54 -12.79 5.44
C ASP A 116 28.53 -12.33 4.36
N CYS A 117 28.41 -12.83 3.13
CA CYS A 117 29.22 -12.38 1.99
C CYS A 117 29.02 -10.89 1.68
N VAL A 118 27.77 -10.43 1.61
CA VAL A 118 27.38 -9.03 1.36
C VAL A 118 27.96 -8.12 2.45
N ARG A 119 27.82 -8.51 3.72
CA ARG A 119 28.33 -7.77 4.87
C ARG A 119 29.87 -7.67 4.87
N SER A 120 30.55 -8.71 4.40
CA SER A 120 32.02 -8.74 4.31
C SER A 120 32.60 -7.93 3.13
N CYS A 121 31.75 -7.47 2.20
CA CYS A 121 32.18 -6.69 1.05
C CYS A 121 32.62 -5.28 1.45
N GLN A 122 33.75 -4.83 0.89
CA GLN A 122 34.26 -3.47 1.13
C GLN A 122 33.52 -2.39 0.35
N ALA A 123 32.83 -2.75 -0.74
CA ALA A 123 32.09 -1.80 -1.56
C ALA A 123 30.98 -1.13 -0.74
N LYS A 124 30.94 0.20 -0.77
CA LYS A 124 29.93 0.99 -0.07
C LYS A 124 28.57 0.97 -0.77
N TYR A 125 28.55 0.74 -2.08
CA TYR A 125 27.33 0.72 -2.89
C TYR A 125 26.99 -0.71 -3.30
N GLN A 126 25.96 -1.28 -2.68
CA GLN A 126 25.56 -2.67 -2.94
C GLN A 126 24.05 -2.74 -3.21
N VAL A 127 23.67 -3.37 -4.32
CA VAL A 127 22.27 -3.52 -4.72
C VAL A 127 21.95 -5.00 -4.93
N LEU A 128 21.01 -5.53 -4.16
CA LEU A 128 20.53 -6.89 -4.29
C LEU A 128 19.13 -6.85 -4.89
N ILE A 129 18.92 -7.49 -6.03
CA ILE A 129 17.61 -7.59 -6.69
C ILE A 129 17.20 -9.05 -6.67
N LEU A 130 16.18 -9.36 -5.87
CA LEU A 130 15.71 -10.72 -5.59
C LEU A 130 14.33 -10.94 -6.20
N ASP A 131 14.31 -11.54 -7.39
CA ASP A 131 13.09 -11.95 -8.07
C ASP A 131 12.73 -13.41 -7.71
N CYS A 132 12.37 -13.60 -6.44
CA CYS A 132 12.03 -14.90 -5.89
C CYS A 132 10.91 -14.82 -4.83
N CYS A 133 10.11 -15.88 -4.71
CA CYS A 133 9.15 -16.03 -3.60
C CYS A 133 9.85 -15.91 -2.24
N PHE A 134 9.24 -15.17 -1.31
CA PHE A 134 9.73 -14.95 0.05
C PHE A 134 11.00 -14.10 0.21
N SER A 135 11.38 -13.36 -0.83
CA SER A 135 12.46 -12.35 -0.81
C SER A 135 12.32 -11.30 0.31
N GLY A 136 11.10 -10.98 0.76
CA GLY A 136 10.87 -10.10 1.92
C GLY A 136 11.46 -10.63 3.24
N ALA A 137 11.54 -11.95 3.44
CA ALA A 137 12.15 -12.53 4.64
C ALA A 137 13.69 -12.39 4.65
N PHE A 138 14.32 -12.15 3.49
CA PHE A 138 15.75 -11.87 3.38
C PHE A 138 16.07 -10.47 3.91
N GLY A 139 15.25 -9.47 3.60
CA GLY A 139 15.46 -8.13 4.13
C GLY A 139 15.10 -7.99 5.60
N ASP A 140 14.10 -8.73 6.11
CA ASP A 140 13.85 -8.81 7.56
C ASP A 140 15.05 -9.37 8.34
N LEU A 141 15.79 -10.31 7.76
CA LEU A 141 17.04 -10.84 8.34
C LEU A 141 18.13 -9.76 8.39
N MET A 142 18.26 -8.97 7.32
CA MET A 142 19.25 -7.91 7.21
C MET A 142 18.97 -6.73 8.16
N ALA A 143 17.70 -6.31 8.28
CA ALA A 143 17.32 -5.16 9.11
C ALA A 143 17.46 -5.41 10.62
N ARG A 144 17.42 -6.67 11.07
CA ARG A 144 17.50 -7.05 12.49
C ARG A 144 18.91 -7.05 13.08
N ASP A 145 19.96 -7.06 12.25
CA ASP A 145 21.34 -7.29 12.70
C ASP A 145 22.25 -6.04 12.60
N ASP A 146 21.77 -4.95 11.97
CA ASP A 146 22.56 -3.75 11.63
C ASP A 146 22.39 -2.55 12.62
N GLY A 147 22.03 -2.79 13.89
CA GLY A 147 21.76 -1.72 14.88
C GLY A 147 22.98 -0.93 15.39
N ASP A 148 22.80 0.40 15.40
CA ASP A 148 23.37 1.48 16.28
C ASP A 148 24.85 1.91 16.13
N ILE A 149 25.15 2.87 15.23
CA ILE A 149 26.25 3.85 15.38
C ILE A 149 25.88 5.17 14.67
N ASN A 150 25.92 6.26 15.44
CA ASN A 150 25.70 7.65 15.04
C ASN A 150 26.99 8.24 14.43
N LEU A 151 26.98 8.68 13.17
CA LEU A 151 28.00 9.57 12.62
C LEU A 151 27.44 10.33 11.42
N THR A 152 26.84 11.48 11.70
CA THR A 152 26.59 12.53 10.71
C THR A 152 27.87 13.33 10.45
N GLU A 153 27.92 13.81 9.21
CA GLU A 153 28.82 14.81 8.63
C GLU A 153 30.08 14.31 7.91
N GLN A 154 30.01 14.51 6.60
CA GLN A 154 31.06 14.49 5.57
C GLN A 154 31.32 13.15 4.88
N LEU A 155 30.92 13.13 3.60
CA LEU A 155 31.26 12.26 2.46
C LEU A 155 30.06 11.45 1.95
N GLY A 156 29.85 11.47 0.62
CA GLY A 156 28.70 10.87 -0.07
C GLY A 156 28.33 9.48 0.43
N ALA A 157 27.04 9.33 0.75
CA ALA A 157 26.49 8.30 1.60
C ALA A 157 26.78 6.87 1.14
N GLU A 158 27.13 6.00 2.09
CA GLU A 158 27.25 4.56 1.91
C GLU A 158 25.84 3.94 1.87
N GLY A 159 25.58 2.95 1.01
CA GLY A 159 24.21 2.42 0.86
C GLY A 159 24.14 0.97 0.40
N ARG A 160 23.40 0.15 1.16
CA ARG A 160 22.97 -1.20 0.74
C ARG A 160 21.46 -1.21 0.55
N VAL A 161 21.02 -1.65 -0.63
CA VAL A 161 19.60 -1.70 -1.00
C VAL A 161 19.23 -3.12 -1.44
N VAL A 162 18.13 -3.64 -0.91
CA VAL A 162 17.54 -4.91 -1.33
C VAL A 162 16.18 -4.65 -1.98
N LEU A 163 16.05 -4.99 -3.25
CA LEU A 163 14.81 -4.98 -4.01
C LEU A 163 14.22 -6.40 -4.07
N THR A 164 12.93 -6.51 -3.83
CA THR A 164 12.23 -7.80 -3.74
C THR A 164 10.92 -7.74 -4.53
N SER A 165 10.56 -8.79 -5.26
CA SER A 165 9.33 -8.82 -6.08
C SER A 165 8.04 -9.22 -5.32
N THR A 166 8.17 -9.65 -4.04
CA THR A 166 7.23 -10.43 -3.22
C THR A 166 5.81 -10.72 -3.78
N SER A 167 5.59 -11.98 -4.19
CA SER A 167 4.28 -12.63 -4.30
C SER A 167 3.96 -13.48 -3.05
N ALA A 168 2.73 -13.40 -2.53
CA ALA A 168 2.16 -14.34 -1.56
C ALA A 168 1.36 -15.48 -2.23
N VAL A 169 1.21 -15.43 -3.55
CA VAL A 169 0.42 -16.38 -4.33
C VAL A 169 1.38 -17.22 -5.17
N ASP A 170 1.15 -18.52 -5.18
CA ASP A 170 1.91 -19.47 -5.99
C ASP A 170 2.25 -18.90 -7.38
N TYR A 171 3.49 -19.12 -7.84
CA TYR A 171 3.97 -18.88 -9.22
C TYR A 171 3.07 -19.47 -10.32
N SER A 172 1.98 -20.15 -9.97
CA SER A 172 0.96 -20.71 -10.86
C SER A 172 0.21 -19.67 -11.70
N PHE A 173 0.36 -18.38 -11.40
CA PHE A 173 -0.24 -17.26 -12.13
C PHE A 173 0.73 -16.46 -13.02
N GLU A 174 1.99 -16.90 -13.20
CA GLU A 174 2.72 -16.46 -14.39
C GLU A 174 1.89 -16.90 -15.60
N GLU A 175 1.43 -15.93 -16.41
CA GLU A 175 0.74 -16.20 -17.67
C GLU A 175 1.55 -17.26 -18.41
N LYS A 176 1.01 -18.47 -18.55
CA LYS A 176 1.68 -19.56 -19.25
C LYS A 176 2.13 -19.05 -20.62
N GLY A 177 3.43 -18.77 -20.77
CA GLY A 177 4.01 -18.21 -22.00
C GLY A 177 4.55 -16.77 -21.93
N ALA A 178 4.58 -16.11 -20.76
CA ALA A 178 5.29 -14.83 -20.63
C ALA A 178 6.81 -15.01 -20.74
N ASP A 179 7.47 -14.19 -21.56
CA ASP A 179 8.92 -14.26 -21.80
C ASP A 179 9.76 -13.81 -20.58
N LEU A 180 9.24 -12.91 -19.75
CA LEU A 180 9.90 -12.35 -18.56
C LEU A 180 8.96 -12.38 -17.36
N SER A 181 9.53 -12.43 -16.15
CA SER A 181 8.78 -12.20 -14.92
C SER A 181 8.25 -10.76 -14.86
N ILE A 182 7.10 -10.57 -14.21
CA ILE A 182 6.40 -9.27 -14.22
C ILE A 182 7.28 -8.16 -13.64
N TYR A 183 8.01 -8.44 -12.56
CA TYR A 183 8.88 -7.45 -11.92
C TYR A 183 10.09 -7.12 -12.79
N THR A 184 10.83 -8.14 -13.27
CA THR A 184 12.00 -7.92 -14.14
C THR A 184 11.61 -7.22 -15.46
N ARG A 185 10.45 -7.54 -16.03
CA ARG A 185 9.92 -6.82 -17.22
C ARG A 185 9.88 -5.32 -16.99
N TYR A 186 9.33 -4.87 -15.86
CA TYR A 186 9.19 -3.43 -15.59
C TYR A 186 10.49 -2.76 -15.13
N LEU A 187 11.42 -3.50 -14.52
CA LEU A 187 12.79 -2.99 -14.30
C LEU A 187 13.48 -2.70 -15.64
N VAL A 188 13.41 -3.65 -16.58
CA VAL A 188 14.01 -3.50 -17.91
C VAL A 188 13.31 -2.39 -18.70
N GLU A 189 11.97 -2.35 -18.70
CA GLU A 189 11.19 -1.30 -19.35
C GLU A 189 11.55 0.09 -18.82
N GLY A 190 11.64 0.25 -17.49
CA GLY A 190 11.96 1.53 -16.85
C GLY A 190 13.33 2.08 -17.27
N ILE A 191 14.34 1.21 -17.35
CA ILE A 191 15.68 1.63 -17.79
C ILE A 191 15.73 1.93 -19.29
N VAL A 192 15.18 1.04 -20.13
CA VAL A 192 15.27 1.16 -21.60
C VAL A 192 14.46 2.35 -22.12
N SER A 193 13.29 2.60 -21.53
CA SER A 193 12.43 3.71 -21.94
C SER A 193 12.84 5.05 -21.33
N GLY A 194 13.65 5.05 -20.27
CA GLY A 194 13.88 6.22 -19.44
C GLY A 194 12.68 6.63 -18.58
N ALA A 195 11.56 5.88 -18.60
CA ALA A 195 10.38 6.23 -17.83
C ALA A 195 10.55 6.05 -16.31
N ALA A 196 11.61 5.37 -15.88
CA ALA A 196 11.99 5.30 -14.48
C ALA A 196 12.66 6.58 -13.96
N ASP A 197 13.19 7.44 -14.83
CA ASP A 197 13.76 8.75 -14.46
C ASP A 197 12.61 9.73 -14.17
N GLU A 198 12.15 9.73 -12.91
CA GLU A 198 10.94 10.44 -12.49
C GLU A 198 11.18 11.94 -12.25
N ASP A 199 12.40 12.34 -11.87
CA ASP A 199 12.77 13.75 -11.65
C ASP A 199 13.39 14.42 -12.89
N GLU A 200 13.58 13.65 -13.95
CA GLU A 200 14.11 14.06 -15.23
C GLU A 200 15.57 14.54 -15.20
N ASP A 201 16.38 14.09 -14.22
CA ASP A 201 17.78 14.50 -14.06
C ASP A 201 18.77 13.80 -15.01
N GLY A 202 18.29 12.84 -15.81
CA GLY A 202 19.11 12.08 -16.76
C GLY A 202 19.77 10.83 -16.16
N VAL A 203 19.51 10.54 -14.89
CA VAL A 203 19.99 9.38 -14.15
C VAL A 203 18.78 8.55 -13.71
N ILE A 204 18.98 7.25 -13.58
CA ILE A 204 17.99 6.35 -12.97
C ILE A 204 18.59 5.81 -11.70
N THR A 205 18.03 6.22 -10.57
CA THR A 205 18.40 5.70 -9.26
C THR A 205 17.69 4.38 -8.96
N VAL A 206 18.20 3.64 -7.97
CA VAL A 206 17.61 2.35 -7.55
C VAL A 206 16.18 2.54 -7.01
N ASP A 207 15.93 3.62 -6.27
CA ASP A 207 14.63 3.97 -5.71
C ASP A 207 13.62 4.37 -6.78
N GLU A 208 14.00 5.22 -7.73
CA GLU A 208 13.21 5.57 -8.92
C GLU A 208 12.81 4.35 -9.73
N LEU A 209 13.79 3.49 -10.03
CA LEU A 209 13.55 2.27 -10.77
C LEU A 209 12.58 1.33 -10.03
N HIS A 210 12.73 1.21 -8.71
CA HIS A 210 11.83 0.41 -7.89
C HIS A 210 10.43 1.03 -7.83
N HIS A 211 10.31 2.35 -7.72
CA HIS A 211 9.03 3.03 -7.66
C HIS A 211 8.25 2.86 -8.96
N PHE A 212 8.90 3.10 -10.10
CA PHE A 212 8.34 2.86 -11.44
C PHE A 212 7.87 1.40 -11.59
N ALA A 213 8.75 0.44 -11.33
CA ALA A 213 8.43 -0.97 -11.47
C ALA A 213 7.31 -1.39 -10.50
N GLY A 214 7.32 -0.90 -9.26
CA GLY A 214 6.31 -1.16 -8.26
C GLY A 214 4.91 -0.66 -8.67
N ARG A 215 4.82 0.55 -9.25
CA ARG A 215 3.56 1.09 -9.80
C ARG A 215 3.01 0.17 -10.91
N LYS A 216 3.84 -0.13 -11.92
CA LYS A 216 3.46 -0.98 -13.05
C LYS A 216 3.08 -2.41 -12.65
N VAL A 217 3.79 -2.99 -11.67
CA VAL A 217 3.45 -4.30 -11.11
C VAL A 217 2.09 -4.25 -10.43
N ARG A 218 1.80 -3.25 -9.59
CA ARG A 218 0.48 -3.13 -8.93
C ARG A 218 -0.67 -2.99 -9.93
N ASP A 219 -0.47 -2.25 -11.01
CA ASP A 219 -1.46 -2.09 -12.07
C ASP A 219 -1.72 -3.42 -12.81
N THR A 220 -0.68 -4.24 -12.96
CA THR A 220 -0.74 -5.49 -13.75
C THR A 220 -1.06 -6.71 -12.91
N SER A 221 -0.70 -6.73 -11.64
CA SER A 221 -0.89 -7.83 -10.72
C SER A 221 -1.03 -7.27 -9.29
N PRO A 222 -2.24 -6.87 -8.87
CA PRO A 222 -2.47 -6.32 -7.54
C PRO A 222 -2.07 -7.25 -6.37
N ALA A 223 -1.94 -8.55 -6.64
CA ALA A 223 -1.50 -9.55 -5.66
C ALA A 223 0.03 -9.56 -5.43
N MET A 224 0.80 -8.91 -6.30
CA MET A 224 2.25 -8.73 -6.14
C MET A 224 2.54 -7.36 -5.53
N SER A 225 3.38 -7.36 -4.50
CA SER A 225 3.82 -6.13 -3.85
C SER A 225 5.34 -6.17 -3.75
N PRO A 226 6.05 -5.63 -4.76
CA PRO A 226 7.48 -5.42 -4.65
C PRO A 226 7.81 -4.56 -3.42
N LYS A 227 8.95 -4.81 -2.79
CA LYS A 227 9.46 -4.01 -1.66
C LYS A 227 10.91 -3.64 -1.86
N MET A 228 11.26 -2.45 -1.39
CA MET A 228 12.63 -1.98 -1.22
C MET A 228 12.96 -1.93 0.26
N ILE A 229 14.15 -2.42 0.62
CA ILE A 229 14.65 -2.49 1.99
C ILE A 229 16.02 -1.83 1.99
N THR A 230 16.17 -0.76 2.76
CA THR A 230 17.40 0.02 2.93
C THR A 230 18.08 -0.38 4.25
N LEU A 231 19.40 -0.48 4.24
CA LEU A 231 20.19 -0.86 5.41
C LEU A 231 21.21 0.25 5.67
N LYS A 232 21.10 0.88 6.86
CA LYS A 232 21.72 2.15 7.31
C LYS A 232 21.00 3.41 6.82
N ASP A 233 20.86 4.39 7.70
CA ASP A 233 20.06 5.64 7.59
C ASP A 233 20.53 6.65 6.51
N GLU A 234 21.24 6.23 5.47
CA GLU A 234 21.67 7.12 4.38
C GLU A 234 21.61 6.45 2.99
N GLY A 235 20.55 5.69 2.72
CA GLY A 235 20.30 5.13 1.39
C GLY A 235 19.83 6.16 0.36
N TYR A 236 20.51 7.29 0.17
CA TYR A 236 20.11 8.29 -0.81
C TYR A 236 20.69 7.96 -2.20
N ARG A 237 19.79 7.58 -3.12
CA ARG A 237 19.95 7.63 -4.58
C ARG A 237 21.19 6.94 -5.14
N ILE A 238 21.30 5.61 -4.96
CA ILE A 238 22.32 4.82 -5.68
C ILE A 238 22.03 4.90 -7.18
N ARG A 239 22.96 5.47 -7.95
CA ARG A 239 22.85 5.61 -9.40
C ARG A 239 23.08 4.27 -10.09
N LEU A 240 22.05 3.72 -10.72
CA LEU A 240 22.14 2.42 -11.38
C LEU A 240 22.44 2.56 -12.87
N ALA A 241 21.61 3.33 -13.57
CA ALA A 241 21.68 3.51 -15.02
C ALA A 241 21.59 5.00 -15.39
N ARG A 242 21.93 5.32 -16.64
CA ARG A 242 21.61 6.60 -17.26
C ARG A 242 20.24 6.49 -17.91
N SER A 243 19.46 7.55 -17.79
CA SER A 243 18.25 7.68 -18.58
C SER A 243 18.65 8.04 -20.02
N PRO A 244 18.10 7.37 -21.04
CA PRO A 244 18.33 7.69 -22.44
C PRO A 244 17.59 8.98 -22.85
N GLN A 245 17.65 10.02 -22.01
CA GLN A 245 16.96 11.29 -22.22
C GLN A 245 17.36 11.96 -23.53
N ASP A 246 18.59 11.80 -23.99
CA ASP A 246 19.06 12.35 -25.27
C ASP A 246 18.65 11.53 -26.49
N ASP A 247 18.12 10.31 -26.31
CA ASP A 247 17.62 9.51 -27.43
C ASP A 247 16.35 10.18 -28.01
N PRO A 248 16.37 10.57 -29.30
CA PRO A 248 15.21 11.17 -29.97
C PRO A 248 13.94 10.31 -29.84
N ARG A 249 14.06 8.97 -29.80
CA ARG A 249 12.94 8.04 -29.62
C ARG A 249 12.31 8.15 -28.24
N VAL A 250 13.11 8.37 -27.21
CA VAL A 250 12.65 8.50 -25.81
C VAL A 250 11.96 9.85 -25.60
N LYS A 251 12.55 10.94 -26.11
CA LYS A 251 11.90 12.27 -26.13
C LYS A 251 10.55 12.20 -26.85
N TYR A 252 10.50 11.53 -28.00
CA TYR A 252 9.27 11.35 -28.76
C TYR A 252 8.23 10.52 -27.99
N ARG A 253 8.64 9.38 -27.42
CA ARG A 253 7.76 8.52 -26.60
C ARG A 253 7.14 9.30 -25.45
N LYS A 254 7.94 10.06 -24.70
CA LYS A 254 7.47 10.85 -23.55
C LYS A 254 6.38 11.85 -23.98
N GLU A 255 6.58 12.53 -25.10
CA GLU A 255 5.59 13.45 -25.65
C GLU A 255 4.35 12.71 -26.18
N ALA A 256 4.50 11.51 -26.75
CA ALA A 256 3.37 10.67 -27.13
C ALA A 256 2.57 10.21 -25.89
N GLU A 257 3.22 9.76 -24.83
CA GLU A 257 2.60 9.31 -23.58
C GLU A 257 1.82 10.44 -22.89
N LYS A 258 2.40 11.64 -22.80
CA LYS A 258 1.71 12.85 -22.28
C LYS A 258 0.40 13.16 -23.02
N ARG A 259 0.30 12.78 -24.29
CA ARG A 259 -0.84 13.05 -25.16
C ARG A 259 -1.76 11.84 -25.32
N ALA A 260 -1.36 10.69 -24.81
CA ALA A 260 -2.16 9.48 -24.82
C ALA A 260 -3.23 9.57 -23.73
N ALA A 261 -4.40 10.11 -24.11
CA ALA A 261 -5.54 10.22 -23.20
C ALA A 261 -6.65 9.21 -23.54
N THR A 262 -6.77 8.86 -24.81
CA THR A 262 -7.73 7.87 -25.31
C THR A 262 -6.98 6.92 -26.25
N GLY A 263 -7.55 5.77 -26.62
CA GLY A 263 -6.91 4.79 -27.52
C GLY A 263 -6.51 5.33 -28.91
N GLN A 264 -6.65 6.63 -29.15
CA GLN A 264 -6.22 7.38 -30.32
C GLN A 264 -5.70 8.77 -29.90
N PHE A 265 -4.71 9.27 -30.61
CA PHE A 265 -4.28 10.67 -30.49
C PHE A 265 -5.29 11.63 -31.12
N SER A 266 -5.55 12.75 -30.43
CA SER A 266 -6.36 13.85 -30.98
C SER A 266 -5.71 14.46 -32.23
N ILE A 267 -6.51 15.14 -33.07
CA ILE A 267 -5.99 15.80 -34.27
C ILE A 267 -4.85 16.79 -33.95
N PRO A 268 -4.96 17.66 -32.92
CA PRO A 268 -3.84 18.51 -32.51
C PRO A 268 -2.63 17.71 -32.03
N ALA A 269 -2.82 16.65 -31.25
CA ALA A 269 -1.73 15.80 -30.77
C ALA A 269 -0.96 15.14 -31.93
N LYS A 270 -1.67 14.57 -32.92
CA LYS A 270 -1.05 13.99 -34.12
C LYS A 270 -0.23 15.01 -34.92
N ARG A 271 -0.74 16.24 -35.06
CA ARG A 271 -0.01 17.30 -35.77
C ARG A 271 1.27 17.69 -35.04
N LEU A 272 1.21 17.80 -33.71
CA LEU A 272 2.38 18.11 -32.89
C LEU A 272 3.39 16.98 -32.87
N LEU A 273 2.95 15.73 -32.70
CA LEU A 273 3.80 14.55 -32.78
C LEU A 273 4.48 14.48 -34.15
N ARG A 274 3.77 14.73 -35.26
CA ARG A 274 4.40 14.82 -36.59
C ARG A 274 5.49 15.88 -36.69
N ALA A 275 5.31 17.04 -36.04
CA ALA A 275 6.34 18.08 -35.99
C ALA A 275 7.54 17.66 -35.15
N LEU A 276 7.29 17.16 -33.92
CA LEU A 276 8.33 16.65 -33.03
C LEU A 276 9.13 15.50 -33.66
N ARG A 277 8.49 14.63 -34.43
CA ARG A 277 9.15 13.57 -35.21
C ARG A 277 10.21 14.16 -36.15
N GLN A 278 9.88 15.24 -36.84
CA GLN A 278 10.79 15.92 -37.78
C GLN A 278 11.92 16.62 -37.02
N ASP A 279 11.60 17.31 -35.93
CA ASP A 279 12.58 18.00 -35.08
C ASP A 279 13.59 17.02 -34.45
N PHE A 280 13.11 15.82 -34.10
CA PHE A 280 13.89 14.73 -33.52
C PHE A 280 14.54 13.82 -34.58
N GLY A 281 14.30 14.05 -35.87
CA GLY A 281 14.92 13.28 -36.96
C GLY A 281 14.50 11.80 -37.02
N LEU A 282 13.32 11.45 -36.51
CA LEU A 282 12.81 10.08 -36.49
C LEU A 282 12.16 9.68 -37.83
N SER A 283 12.37 8.43 -38.25
CA SER A 283 11.64 7.87 -39.40
C SER A 283 10.16 7.72 -39.07
N ASP A 284 9.31 7.71 -40.11
CA ASP A 284 7.87 7.46 -39.94
C ASP A 284 7.62 6.11 -39.27
N THR A 285 8.39 5.08 -39.63
CA THR A 285 8.27 3.72 -39.06
C THR A 285 8.60 3.67 -37.57
N GLU A 286 9.59 4.42 -37.11
CA GLU A 286 9.95 4.46 -35.67
C GLU A 286 8.88 5.19 -34.86
N ALA A 287 8.41 6.34 -35.37
CA ALA A 287 7.36 7.11 -34.72
C ALA A 287 6.05 6.31 -34.63
N GLU A 288 5.65 5.65 -35.72
CA GLU A 288 4.45 4.79 -35.73
C GLU A 288 4.55 3.62 -34.76
N ALA A 289 5.73 2.99 -34.64
CA ALA A 289 5.95 1.92 -33.67
C ALA A 289 5.82 2.43 -32.22
N ILE A 290 6.44 3.57 -31.90
CA ILE A 290 6.33 4.20 -30.57
C ILE A 290 4.88 4.58 -30.27
N GLU A 291 4.20 5.24 -31.21
CA GLU A 291 2.80 5.61 -31.08
C GLU A 291 1.89 4.41 -30.85
N ALA A 292 2.10 3.32 -31.59
CA ALA A 292 1.33 2.09 -31.44
C ALA A 292 1.55 1.45 -30.05
N GLU A 293 2.80 1.39 -29.59
CA GLU A 293 3.13 0.87 -28.25
C GLU A 293 2.50 1.71 -27.14
N VAL A 294 2.58 3.04 -27.25
CA VAL A 294 2.00 3.98 -26.28
C VAL A 294 0.48 3.88 -26.23
N LEU A 295 -0.19 3.70 -27.38
CA LEU A 295 -1.66 3.60 -27.43
C LEU A 295 -2.20 2.21 -27.07
N LYS A 296 -1.38 1.16 -27.17
CA LYS A 296 -1.83 -0.23 -26.96
C LYS A 296 -2.56 -0.46 -25.62
N PRO A 297 -2.08 0.03 -24.46
CA PRO A 297 -2.80 -0.14 -23.19
C PRO A 297 -4.19 0.50 -23.20
N PHE A 298 -4.31 1.70 -23.79
CA PHE A 298 -5.59 2.41 -23.90
C PHE A 298 -6.55 1.67 -24.84
N GLN A 299 -6.06 1.14 -25.95
CA GLN A 299 -6.86 0.37 -26.91
C GLN A 299 -7.36 -0.94 -26.30
N GLU A 300 -6.50 -1.67 -25.58
CA GLU A 300 -6.89 -2.88 -24.87
C GLU A 300 -7.92 -2.59 -23.78
N TYR A 301 -7.74 -1.50 -23.03
CA TYR A 301 -8.71 -1.05 -22.04
C TYR A 301 -10.08 -0.72 -22.66
N GLN A 302 -10.12 0.01 -23.78
CA GLN A 302 -11.37 0.30 -24.49
C GLN A 302 -12.03 -0.98 -25.03
N ARG A 303 -11.25 -1.92 -25.58
CA ARG A 303 -11.77 -3.21 -26.04
C ARG A 303 -12.42 -3.98 -24.90
N LYS A 304 -11.77 -4.05 -23.73
CA LYS A 304 -12.31 -4.73 -22.54
C LYS A 304 -13.61 -4.07 -22.07
N ARG A 305 -13.68 -2.74 -22.05
CA ARG A 305 -14.91 -2.01 -21.71
C ARG A 305 -16.05 -2.30 -22.69
N GLN A 306 -15.75 -2.33 -23.99
CA GLN A 306 -16.74 -2.67 -25.01
C GLN A 306 -17.24 -4.10 -24.86
N GLU A 307 -16.33 -5.05 -24.61
CA GLU A 307 -16.66 -6.45 -24.39
C GLU A 307 -17.58 -6.65 -23.18
N TYR A 308 -17.32 -5.92 -22.09
CA TYR A 308 -18.21 -5.89 -20.94
C TYR A 308 -19.59 -5.31 -21.29
N GLN A 309 -19.62 -4.17 -22.00
CA GLN A 309 -20.85 -3.51 -22.40
C GLN A 309 -21.73 -4.41 -23.28
N ASP A 310 -21.14 -5.04 -24.30
CA ASP A 310 -21.84 -5.92 -25.23
C ASP A 310 -22.42 -7.13 -24.47
N THR A 311 -21.66 -7.68 -23.52
CA THR A 311 -22.10 -8.78 -22.66
C THR A 311 -23.27 -8.36 -21.78
N LEU A 312 -23.18 -7.20 -21.10
CA LEU A 312 -24.26 -6.66 -20.29
C LEU A 312 -25.53 -6.46 -21.13
N GLN A 313 -25.41 -5.91 -22.34
CA GLN A 313 -26.54 -5.70 -23.24
C GLN A 313 -27.20 -7.02 -23.66
N GLN A 314 -26.42 -8.06 -23.94
CA GLN A 314 -26.95 -9.40 -24.24
C GLN A 314 -27.67 -10.03 -23.04
N CYS A 315 -27.14 -9.87 -21.83
CA CYS A 315 -27.81 -10.30 -20.61
C CYS A 315 -29.18 -9.62 -20.46
N LEU A 316 -29.24 -8.30 -20.65
CA LEU A 316 -30.48 -7.52 -20.52
C LEU A 316 -31.53 -7.84 -21.60
N GLN A 317 -31.09 -8.21 -22.80
CA GLN A 317 -31.99 -8.71 -23.85
C GLN A 317 -32.59 -10.08 -23.52
N THR A 318 -31.90 -10.87 -22.68
CA THR A 318 -32.30 -12.24 -22.33
C THR A 318 -33.16 -12.28 -21.08
N GLU A 319 -32.80 -11.50 -20.06
CA GLU A 319 -33.45 -11.50 -18.74
C GLU A 319 -33.49 -10.07 -18.16
N THR A 320 -34.68 -9.62 -17.75
CA THR A 320 -34.88 -8.34 -17.05
C THR A 320 -36.03 -8.46 -16.04
N PRO A 321 -35.82 -8.15 -14.73
CA PRO A 321 -34.56 -7.75 -14.08
C PRO A 321 -33.55 -8.91 -14.02
N LEU A 322 -32.25 -8.61 -13.97
CA LEU A 322 -31.18 -9.61 -13.98
C LEU A 322 -31.24 -10.50 -12.72
N SER A 323 -31.14 -11.81 -12.89
CA SER A 323 -31.09 -12.74 -11.75
C SER A 323 -29.79 -12.60 -10.94
N PRO A 324 -29.77 -12.94 -9.63
CA PRO A 324 -28.56 -12.89 -8.80
C PRO A 324 -27.39 -13.68 -9.38
N ARG A 325 -27.67 -14.75 -10.13
CA ARG A 325 -26.64 -15.56 -10.80
C ARG A 325 -25.97 -14.79 -11.94
N ILE A 326 -26.75 -14.14 -12.80
CA ILE A 326 -26.20 -13.34 -13.90
C ILE A 326 -25.47 -12.11 -13.38
N ILE A 327 -25.94 -11.50 -12.29
CA ILE A 327 -25.23 -10.41 -11.61
C ILE A 327 -23.84 -10.87 -11.14
N GLN A 328 -23.75 -12.06 -10.56
CA GLN A 328 -22.48 -12.66 -10.16
C GLN A 328 -21.59 -12.96 -11.37
N ASP A 329 -22.12 -13.59 -12.42
CA ASP A 329 -21.35 -13.93 -13.61
C ASP A 329 -20.80 -12.66 -14.30
N LEU A 330 -21.58 -11.56 -14.32
CA LEU A 330 -21.13 -10.25 -14.79
C LEU A 330 -20.05 -9.64 -13.90
N ALA A 331 -20.15 -9.79 -12.57
CA ALA A 331 -19.13 -9.32 -11.64
C ALA A 331 -17.80 -10.08 -11.82
N ASP A 332 -17.88 -11.39 -11.97
CA ASP A 332 -16.72 -12.27 -12.23
C ASP A 332 -16.11 -11.97 -13.60
N PHE A 333 -16.94 -11.72 -14.62
CA PHE A 333 -16.47 -11.30 -15.94
C PHE A 333 -15.79 -9.93 -15.93
N ARG A 334 -16.35 -8.94 -15.22
CA ARG A 334 -15.70 -7.63 -15.02
C ARG A 334 -14.33 -7.77 -14.36
N ALA A 335 -14.25 -8.62 -13.32
CA ALA A 335 -13.00 -8.90 -12.62
C ALA A 335 -11.98 -9.60 -13.54
N HIS A 336 -12.42 -10.54 -14.38
CA HIS A 336 -11.59 -11.18 -15.40
C HIS A 336 -11.01 -10.17 -16.40
N LEU A 337 -11.84 -9.21 -16.84
CA LEU A 337 -11.42 -8.11 -17.71
C LEU A 337 -10.52 -7.08 -17.00
N ARG A 338 -10.41 -7.13 -15.67
CA ARG A 338 -9.68 -6.19 -14.82
C ARG A 338 -10.19 -4.74 -14.92
N LEU A 339 -11.50 -4.59 -15.06
CA LEU A 339 -12.16 -3.28 -15.03
C LEU A 339 -12.58 -2.96 -13.60
N LYS A 340 -12.36 -1.70 -13.18
CA LYS A 340 -12.88 -1.18 -11.92
C LYS A 340 -14.39 -0.96 -12.03
N PRO A 341 -15.13 -0.96 -10.90
CA PRO A 341 -16.55 -0.62 -10.92
C PRO A 341 -16.84 0.75 -11.56
N GLU A 342 -16.00 1.74 -11.28
CA GLU A 342 -16.09 3.09 -11.84
C GLU A 342 -16.02 3.11 -13.38
N ASP A 343 -15.23 2.22 -13.97
CA ASP A 343 -14.97 2.16 -15.41
C ASP A 343 -16.23 1.79 -16.21
N VAL A 344 -17.14 1.06 -15.58
CA VAL A 344 -18.38 0.53 -16.18
C VAL A 344 -19.65 1.16 -15.61
N ALA A 345 -19.56 1.89 -14.48
CA ALA A 345 -20.71 2.46 -13.80
C ALA A 345 -21.57 3.37 -14.70
N ALA A 346 -20.95 4.16 -15.59
CA ALA A 346 -21.71 4.98 -16.54
C ALA A 346 -22.48 4.13 -17.58
N MET A 347 -21.91 2.99 -17.98
CA MET A 347 -22.48 2.07 -18.96
C MET A 347 -23.62 1.25 -18.32
N GLU A 348 -23.40 0.74 -17.10
CA GLU A 348 -24.42 0.08 -16.28
C GLU A 348 -25.62 1.01 -16.04
N ARG A 349 -25.37 2.27 -15.66
CA ARG A 349 -26.41 3.30 -15.51
C ARG A 349 -27.18 3.62 -16.79
N ALA A 350 -26.53 3.57 -17.94
CA ALA A 350 -27.16 3.83 -19.23
C ALA A 350 -27.99 2.62 -19.72
N ALA A 351 -27.57 1.41 -19.38
CA ALA A 351 -28.20 0.16 -19.81
C ALA A 351 -29.38 -0.26 -18.91
N LEU A 352 -29.31 0.05 -17.61
CA LEU A 352 -30.32 -0.31 -16.60
C LEU A 352 -31.22 0.89 -16.30
N ASN A 353 -32.54 0.68 -16.22
CA ASN A 353 -33.45 1.72 -15.73
C ASN A 353 -33.32 1.88 -14.20
N GLY A 354 -33.85 2.98 -13.64
CA GLY A 354 -33.63 3.33 -12.22
C GLY A 354 -33.98 2.23 -11.20
N ARG A 355 -35.00 1.40 -11.46
CA ARG A 355 -35.36 0.27 -10.56
C ARG A 355 -34.46 -0.94 -10.77
N ASP A 356 -34.16 -1.28 -12.03
CA ASP A 356 -33.30 -2.42 -12.36
C ASP A 356 -31.84 -2.18 -11.90
N LEU A 357 -31.42 -0.91 -11.90
CA LEU A 357 -30.11 -0.46 -11.46
C LEU A 357 -29.95 -0.54 -9.93
N GLU A 358 -31.01 -0.22 -9.18
CA GLU A 358 -31.07 -0.37 -7.73
C GLU A 358 -31.05 -1.86 -7.33
N GLU A 359 -31.82 -2.69 -8.04
CA GLU A 359 -31.85 -4.15 -7.81
C GLU A 359 -30.51 -4.81 -8.17
N TYR A 360 -29.86 -4.37 -9.26
CA TYR A 360 -28.52 -4.78 -9.65
C TYR A 360 -27.47 -4.45 -8.57
N ALA A 361 -27.47 -3.21 -8.07
CA ALA A 361 -26.55 -2.78 -7.03
C ALA A 361 -26.78 -3.53 -5.69
N LEU A 362 -28.03 -3.72 -5.29
CA LEU A 362 -28.40 -4.53 -4.13
C LEU A 362 -28.00 -6.00 -4.28
N GLY A 363 -27.98 -6.53 -5.51
CA GLY A 363 -27.49 -7.88 -5.82
C GLY A 363 -26.00 -8.02 -5.58
N LEU A 364 -25.20 -7.07 -6.10
CA LEU A 364 -23.75 -6.98 -5.88
C LEU A 364 -23.40 -6.89 -4.38
N GLU A 365 -24.12 -6.05 -3.63
CA GLU A 365 -23.88 -5.85 -2.20
C GLU A 365 -24.20 -7.11 -1.38
N ARG A 366 -25.34 -7.75 -1.65
CA ARG A 366 -25.70 -9.04 -1.04
C ARG A 366 -24.64 -10.11 -1.30
N GLN A 367 -24.06 -10.12 -2.50
CA GLN A 367 -22.99 -11.06 -2.85
C GLN A 367 -21.69 -10.74 -2.09
N ARG A 368 -21.29 -9.47 -2.00
CA ARG A 368 -20.10 -9.02 -1.27
C ARG A 368 -20.17 -9.41 0.20
N LEU A 369 -21.29 -9.12 0.86
CA LEU A 369 -21.54 -9.50 2.25
C LEU A 369 -21.57 -11.03 2.44
N GLY A 370 -22.18 -11.77 1.50
CA GLY A 370 -22.21 -13.23 1.52
C GLY A 370 -20.82 -13.87 1.38
N ALA A 371 -19.97 -13.33 0.50
CA ALA A 371 -18.59 -13.79 0.32
C ALA A 371 -17.72 -13.48 1.55
N ALA A 372 -17.87 -12.29 2.14
CA ALA A 372 -17.19 -11.91 3.37
C ALA A 372 -17.55 -12.86 4.53
N ARG A 373 -18.84 -13.16 4.72
CA ARG A 373 -19.30 -14.13 5.73
C ARG A 373 -18.72 -15.53 5.52
N ARG A 374 -18.70 -16.03 4.28
CA ARG A 374 -18.09 -17.34 3.97
C ARG A 374 -16.59 -17.37 4.26
N ARG A 375 -15.86 -16.30 3.93
CA ARG A 375 -14.42 -16.18 4.24
C ARG A 375 -14.18 -16.14 5.75
N GLN A 376 -15.01 -15.41 6.49
CA GLN A 376 -14.93 -15.36 7.95
C GLN A 376 -15.20 -16.73 8.57
N GLN A 377 -16.22 -17.46 8.11
CA GLN A 377 -16.49 -18.83 8.54
C GLN A 377 -15.33 -19.78 8.22
N GLN A 378 -14.79 -19.73 7.00
CA GLN A 378 -13.62 -20.54 6.63
C GLN A 378 -12.39 -20.23 7.48
N ALA A 379 -12.12 -18.95 7.76
CA ALA A 379 -11.01 -18.53 8.62
C ALA A 379 -11.21 -18.99 10.07
N GLN A 380 -12.44 -18.95 10.59
CA GLN A 380 -12.79 -19.46 11.91
C GLN A 380 -12.62 -20.99 11.98
N GLU A 381 -13.15 -21.73 11.00
CA GLU A 381 -12.98 -23.19 10.91
C GLU A 381 -11.50 -23.59 10.79
N GLU A 382 -10.71 -22.85 10.01
CA GLU A 382 -9.28 -23.11 9.87
C GLU A 382 -8.51 -22.80 11.17
N ALA A 383 -8.85 -21.71 11.86
CA ALA A 383 -8.28 -21.38 13.16
C ALA A 383 -8.61 -22.44 14.22
N GLU A 384 -9.84 -22.96 14.23
CA GLU A 384 -10.24 -24.07 15.11
C GLU A 384 -9.48 -25.36 14.78
N ARG A 385 -9.37 -25.73 13.49
CA ARG A 385 -8.56 -26.89 13.07
C ARG A 385 -7.10 -26.77 13.49
N ARG A 386 -6.52 -25.56 13.40
CA ARG A 386 -5.14 -25.29 13.85
C ARG A 386 -5.00 -25.45 15.36
N ARG A 387 -5.93 -24.91 16.15
CA ARG A 387 -5.96 -25.08 17.63
C ARG A 387 -6.12 -26.54 18.04
N GLN A 388 -6.98 -27.28 17.35
CA GLN A 388 -7.18 -28.71 17.58
C GLN A 388 -5.89 -29.50 17.30
N ALA A 389 -5.24 -29.26 16.15
CA ALA A 389 -4.00 -29.92 15.77
C ALA A 389 -2.84 -29.59 16.73
N GLU A 390 -2.78 -28.37 17.26
CA GLU A 390 -1.80 -27.97 18.26
C GLU A 390 -2.05 -28.67 19.61
N THR A 391 -3.32 -28.75 20.03
CA THR A 391 -3.72 -29.47 21.25
C THR A 391 -3.39 -30.96 21.15
N ASP A 392 -3.65 -31.58 20.00
CA ASP A 392 -3.34 -33.00 19.77
C ASP A 392 -1.82 -33.25 19.72
N ARG A 393 -1.04 -32.34 19.13
CA ARG A 393 0.43 -32.39 19.19
C ARG A 393 0.94 -32.29 20.63
N GLN A 394 0.42 -31.35 21.41
CA GLN A 394 0.81 -31.20 22.82
C GLN A 394 0.50 -32.47 23.62
N ARG A 395 -0.68 -33.08 23.42
CA ARG A 395 -1.08 -34.34 24.06
C ARG A 395 -0.17 -35.51 23.66
N GLN A 396 0.20 -35.62 22.38
CA GLN A 396 1.14 -36.64 21.92
C GLN A 396 2.54 -36.45 22.51
N ALA A 397 3.00 -35.20 22.66
CA ALA A 397 4.27 -34.89 23.31
C ALA A 397 4.25 -35.25 24.80
N THR A 398 3.15 -34.99 25.53
CA THR A 398 3.04 -35.33 26.95
C THR A 398 2.96 -36.83 27.19
N ASN A 399 2.26 -37.59 26.33
CA ASN A 399 2.19 -39.05 26.45
C ASN A 399 3.52 -39.76 26.12
N THR A 400 4.43 -39.12 25.38
CA THR A 400 5.74 -39.71 25.05
C THR A 400 6.77 -39.51 26.19
N GLN A 401 6.56 -38.56 27.10
CA GLN A 401 7.43 -38.31 28.25
C GLN A 401 7.03 -39.07 29.54
N GLY A 402 5.89 -39.76 29.57
CA GLY A 402 5.39 -40.47 30.76
C GLY A 402 5.87 -41.92 30.94
N GLY A 403 6.85 -42.38 30.16
CA GLY A 403 7.19 -43.80 30.05
C GLY A 403 8.66 -44.14 30.29
N GLN A 404 9.23 -43.86 31.47
CA GLN A 404 10.36 -44.64 32.00
C GLN A 404 10.24 -44.84 33.53
N PRO A 405 10.51 -46.05 34.05
CA PRO A 405 10.26 -46.40 35.45
C PRO A 405 11.49 -46.15 36.33
N GLU A 406 11.31 -45.45 37.46
CA GLU A 406 12.32 -45.40 38.52
C GLU A 406 12.06 -46.48 39.58
N ALA A 407 13.12 -47.22 39.89
CA ALA A 407 13.16 -48.25 40.91
C ALA A 407 14.00 -47.78 42.12
N THR A 408 13.48 -48.11 43.32
CA THR A 408 14.12 -48.29 44.64
C THR A 408 14.71 -47.04 45.31
N ASP A 409 14.40 -46.72 46.58
CA ASP A 409 14.84 -47.47 47.75
C ASP A 409 14.06 -47.10 49.05
N ARG A 410 14.30 -47.90 50.09
CA ARG A 410 13.49 -48.18 51.28
C ARG A 410 13.63 -47.20 52.46
N ASP A 411 12.64 -47.37 53.35
CA ASP A 411 12.65 -47.20 54.82
C ASP A 411 12.75 -45.80 55.45
N ALA A 412 11.64 -45.35 56.04
CA ALA A 412 11.57 -45.02 57.47
C ALA A 412 10.12 -44.69 57.91
N ALA A 413 9.77 -45.19 59.08
CA ALA A 413 8.41 -45.29 59.61
C ALA A 413 7.90 -44.06 60.37
N SER A 414 6.57 -44.01 60.48
CA SER A 414 5.78 -43.55 61.64
C SER A 414 5.66 -42.03 61.90
N ARG A 415 4.47 -41.48 61.61
CA ARG A 415 3.51 -40.96 62.62
C ARG A 415 2.28 -40.34 61.93
N ARG A 416 1.09 -40.84 62.30
CA ARG A 416 -0.24 -40.19 62.20
C ARG A 416 -0.67 -39.85 63.65
N PRO A 417 -1.81 -39.17 63.93
CA PRO A 417 -2.78 -38.47 63.06
C PRO A 417 -3.28 -37.13 63.65
N LYS A 418 -4.18 -36.44 62.92
CA LYS A 418 -5.43 -35.76 63.36
C LYS A 418 -5.85 -34.77 62.25
N THR A 419 -7.09 -34.51 61.85
CA THR A 419 -8.46 -35.06 62.04
C THR A 419 -9.32 -34.32 61.00
N ALA A 420 -10.40 -34.98 60.54
CA ALA A 420 -11.46 -34.52 59.62
C ALA A 420 -12.26 -33.28 60.16
N PRO A 421 -13.31 -32.68 59.50
CA PRO A 421 -14.24 -33.24 58.48
C PRO A 421 -14.55 -32.34 57.26
N GLN A 422 -14.74 -32.90 56.06
CA GLN A 422 -16.03 -33.30 55.45
C GLN A 422 -17.17 -32.25 55.50
N SER A 423 -17.52 -31.71 54.33
CA SER A 423 -18.93 -31.65 53.89
C SER A 423 -19.01 -31.71 52.36
N THR A 424 -19.87 -32.59 51.86
CA THR A 424 -20.36 -32.68 50.47
C THR A 424 -21.91 -32.65 50.55
N PRO A 425 -22.65 -32.65 49.43
CA PRO A 425 -23.22 -31.48 48.74
C PRO A 425 -24.76 -31.52 48.81
N PRO A 426 -25.48 -30.78 47.94
CA PRO A 426 -26.45 -31.54 47.15
C PRO A 426 -26.53 -31.15 45.67
N ARG A 427 -27.09 -32.14 44.94
CA ARG A 427 -27.38 -32.21 43.50
C ARG A 427 -28.67 -31.50 43.09
N SER A 428 -28.79 -31.36 41.77
CA SER A 428 -30.00 -31.26 40.94
C SER A 428 -30.61 -29.85 40.86
N SER A 429 -31.14 -29.37 39.73
CA SER A 429 -31.69 -30.04 38.55
C SER A 429 -31.73 -29.06 37.37
N SER A 430 -31.70 -29.63 36.18
CA SER A 430 -32.02 -29.00 34.90
C SER A 430 -33.46 -28.48 34.84
N GLN A 431 -33.70 -27.33 34.20
CA GLN A 431 -34.86 -27.16 33.34
C GLN A 431 -34.71 -26.02 32.33
N SER A 432 -35.00 -26.39 31.09
CA SER A 432 -35.25 -25.56 29.91
C SER A 432 -36.52 -24.73 30.09
N SER A 433 -36.53 -23.49 29.59
CA SER A 433 -37.75 -22.85 29.11
C SER A 433 -37.46 -21.98 27.89
N THR A 434 -38.16 -22.30 26.82
CA THR A 434 -38.34 -21.53 25.60
C THR A 434 -39.37 -20.42 25.82
N ALA A 435 -39.07 -19.21 25.36
CA ALA A 435 -40.10 -18.21 25.06
C ALA A 435 -39.67 -17.39 23.83
N THR A 436 -40.39 -17.64 22.75
CA THR A 436 -40.45 -16.83 21.53
C THR A 436 -41.14 -15.49 21.81
N SER A 437 -40.58 -14.39 21.32
CA SER A 437 -41.34 -13.16 21.07
C SER A 437 -40.96 -12.60 19.71
N ASP A 438 -41.94 -12.64 18.80
CA ASP A 438 -41.99 -11.83 17.59
C ASP A 438 -41.75 -10.36 17.93
N ALA A 439 -40.75 -9.75 17.29
CA ALA A 439 -40.62 -8.31 17.21
C ALA A 439 -40.74 -7.91 15.74
N THR A 440 -41.96 -7.52 15.34
CA THR A 440 -42.24 -6.87 14.08
C THR A 440 -41.51 -5.52 14.05
N ILE A 441 -40.55 -5.37 13.11
CA ILE A 441 -39.76 -4.16 12.96
C ILE A 441 -40.66 -3.02 12.46
N SER A 442 -40.66 -1.89 13.18
CA SER A 442 -41.40 -0.69 12.81
C SER A 442 -40.75 0.03 11.61
N ARG A 443 -41.56 0.69 10.78
CA ARG A 443 -41.15 1.45 9.58
C ARG A 443 -40.10 2.55 9.88
N GLN A 444 -39.98 3.03 11.11
CA GLN A 444 -38.92 3.98 11.51
C GLN A 444 -37.59 3.32 11.88
N GLN A 445 -37.58 2.04 12.29
CA GLN A 445 -36.35 1.26 12.45
C GLN A 445 -35.83 0.72 11.10
N PHE A 446 -36.72 0.53 10.13
CA PHE A 446 -36.36 0.20 8.75
C PHE A 446 -35.60 1.35 8.05
N LEU A 447 -35.98 2.61 8.29
CA LEU A 447 -35.32 3.78 7.67
C LEU A 447 -33.95 4.13 8.26
N LYS A 448 -33.60 3.65 9.47
CA LYS A 448 -32.23 3.78 10.02
C LYS A 448 -31.23 2.79 9.42
N TRP A 449 -31.70 1.73 8.75
CA TRP A 449 -30.85 0.74 8.08
C TRP A 449 -30.52 1.09 6.62
N VAL A 450 -31.27 2.01 6.01
CA VAL A 450 -31.12 2.39 4.59
C VAL A 450 -30.06 3.48 4.38
N GLY A 451 -29.46 4.03 5.45
CA GLY A 451 -28.46 5.10 5.37
C GLY A 451 -26.98 4.69 5.36
N LEU A 452 -26.65 3.39 5.44
CA LEU A 452 -25.28 2.87 5.42
C LEU A 452 -25.19 1.71 4.43
N GLY A 453 -24.62 1.96 3.25
CA GLY A 453 -24.41 0.96 2.19
C GLY A 453 -24.80 1.52 0.82
N GLY A 454 -23.80 1.76 -0.03
CA GLY A 454 -23.90 2.66 -1.18
C GLY A 454 -24.93 2.30 -2.25
N VAL A 455 -25.68 3.33 -2.69
CA VAL A 455 -26.03 3.63 -4.08
C VAL A 455 -26.26 5.15 -4.17
N GLY A 456 -25.28 5.91 -4.66
CA GLY A 456 -25.45 7.32 -4.99
C GLY A 456 -26.05 7.51 -6.38
N ILE A 457 -27.31 7.10 -6.58
CA ILE A 457 -28.11 7.51 -7.75
C ILE A 457 -29.17 8.49 -7.24
N LEU A 458 -28.97 9.76 -7.59
CA LEU A 458 -29.93 10.83 -7.42
C LEU A 458 -31.22 10.51 -8.19
N ILE A 459 -32.32 10.30 -7.49
CA ILE A 459 -33.65 10.66 -7.99
C ILE A 459 -33.94 12.08 -7.48
N THR A 460 -33.56 13.08 -8.26
CA THR A 460 -34.10 14.43 -8.14
C THR A 460 -35.40 14.51 -8.93
N PHE A 461 -36.56 14.54 -8.24
CA PHE A 461 -37.65 15.47 -8.57
C PHE A 461 -38.70 15.51 -7.45
N GLY A 462 -38.90 16.71 -6.87
CA GLY A 462 -40.21 17.09 -6.35
C GLY A 462 -40.40 17.31 -4.85
N ILE A 463 -39.52 18.02 -4.13
CA ILE A 463 -39.94 18.79 -2.94
C ILE A 463 -39.15 20.12 -2.90
N ASN A 464 -39.54 21.05 -3.75
CA ASN A 464 -39.22 22.47 -3.57
C ASN A 464 -40.52 23.24 -3.79
N GLN A 465 -41.46 23.10 -2.85
CA GLN A 465 -42.73 23.86 -2.73
C GLN A 465 -43.54 23.35 -1.53
N ALA A 466 -43.02 23.53 -0.31
CA ALA A 466 -43.80 23.62 0.93
C ALA A 466 -42.80 23.93 2.06
N LEU A 467 -43.17 24.85 2.96
CA LEU A 467 -42.35 25.48 4.01
C LEU A 467 -41.64 26.78 3.60
N LYS A 468 -42.36 27.65 2.89
CA LYS A 468 -42.43 29.05 3.34
C LYS A 468 -43.49 29.11 4.44
N ASP A 469 -43.23 29.95 5.45
CA ASP A 469 -44.10 30.32 6.57
C ASP A 469 -43.95 29.45 7.83
N VAL A 470 -43.09 29.90 8.75
CA VAL A 470 -43.34 30.07 10.20
C VAL A 470 -42.21 30.97 10.78
N PRO A 471 -42.49 31.88 11.72
CA PRO A 471 -41.70 33.09 11.96
C PRO A 471 -40.61 32.96 13.03
N LEU A 472 -39.61 33.84 12.92
CA LEU A 472 -38.58 34.16 13.90
C LEU A 472 -39.17 34.48 15.29
N SER A 473 -38.62 33.85 16.33
CA SER A 473 -38.78 34.26 17.73
C SER A 473 -37.42 34.36 18.40
N SER A 474 -37.22 35.51 19.04
CA SER A 474 -36.00 36.10 19.57
C SER A 474 -35.61 35.64 20.99
N SER A 475 -34.28 35.50 21.18
CA SER A 475 -33.46 35.90 22.36
C SER A 475 -33.44 35.02 23.63
N PRO A 476 -32.40 35.16 24.51
CA PRO A 476 -31.17 35.96 24.41
C PRO A 476 -29.85 35.20 24.61
N ASN A 477 -28.80 35.84 24.09
CA ASN A 477 -27.37 35.63 24.29
C ASN A 477 -26.93 35.89 25.74
N PRO A 478 -25.94 35.16 26.30
CA PRO A 478 -25.09 35.69 27.36
C PRO A 478 -23.73 36.14 26.81
N ALA A 479 -23.32 37.31 27.29
CA ALA A 479 -22.18 38.09 26.87
C ALA A 479 -20.81 37.43 27.09
N LEU A 480 -19.89 37.68 26.17
CA LEU A 480 -18.44 37.62 26.37
C LEU A 480 -18.00 38.74 27.34
N PRO A 481 -16.98 38.52 28.19
CA PRO A 481 -16.25 39.63 28.80
C PRO A 481 -15.17 40.13 27.83
N GLU A 482 -15.23 41.42 27.53
CA GLU A 482 -14.15 42.23 26.98
C GLU A 482 -12.99 42.30 27.99
N ASP A 483 -11.76 42.06 27.54
CA ASP A 483 -10.56 42.70 28.10
C ASP A 483 -9.42 42.65 27.05
N ALA A 484 -9.10 43.83 26.53
CA ALA A 484 -7.82 44.21 25.94
C ALA A 484 -7.56 45.66 26.41
N PRO A 485 -6.34 46.24 26.36
CA PRO A 485 -5.14 45.79 25.63
C PRO A 485 -3.80 46.02 26.36
N SER A 486 -2.68 45.58 25.77
CA SER A 486 -1.46 46.40 25.76
C SER A 486 -0.56 46.10 24.55
N GLU A 487 -0.13 47.19 23.92
CA GLU A 487 0.66 47.33 22.71
C GLU A 487 2.09 46.76 22.83
N GLY A 488 2.64 46.32 21.68
CA GLY A 488 4.06 46.49 21.39
C GLY A 488 4.93 45.23 21.31
N GLU A 489 4.60 44.26 20.46
CA GLU A 489 5.62 43.39 19.86
C GLU A 489 5.58 43.58 18.34
N ALA A 490 6.71 43.98 17.78
CA ALA A 490 6.88 44.14 16.35
C ALA A 490 6.73 42.76 15.69
N LEU A 491 5.73 42.62 14.80
CA LEU A 491 5.58 41.44 13.95
C LEU A 491 6.88 41.22 13.17
N ASP A 492 7.33 39.96 13.15
CA ASP A 492 8.53 39.55 12.43
C ASP A 492 8.34 39.86 10.93
N PRO A 493 9.27 40.57 10.26
CA PRO A 493 9.19 40.82 8.82
C PRO A 493 9.15 39.54 7.97
N ASN A 494 9.51 38.39 8.52
CA ASN A 494 9.37 37.08 7.87
C ASN A 494 7.94 36.49 7.96
N GLU A 495 7.13 36.98 8.90
CA GLU A 495 5.71 36.60 9.08
C GLU A 495 4.83 37.34 8.06
N THR A 496 5.15 38.61 7.79
CA THR A 496 4.41 39.47 6.84
C THR A 496 4.77 39.24 5.37
N ALA A 497 5.94 38.62 5.09
CA ALA A 497 6.35 38.30 3.72
C ALA A 497 5.73 36.99 3.17
N LEU A 498 5.32 36.07 4.05
CA LEU A 498 4.67 34.80 3.69
C LEU A 498 3.17 34.95 3.36
N GLU A 499 2.50 36.00 3.88
CA GLU A 499 1.05 36.19 3.78
C GLU A 499 0.56 36.48 2.34
N SER A 500 1.34 37.24 1.55
CA SER A 500 0.88 37.69 0.23
C SER A 500 0.69 36.58 -0.82
N GLY A 501 1.35 35.43 -0.64
CA GLY A 501 1.22 34.26 -1.51
C GLY A 501 0.32 33.16 -0.96
N ALA A 502 0.02 33.17 0.34
CA ALA A 502 -0.84 32.19 1.01
C ALA A 502 -2.32 32.62 1.01
N ASP A 503 -2.61 33.93 0.97
CA ASP A 503 -3.97 34.46 0.91
C ASP A 503 -4.78 33.97 -0.30
N GLU A 504 -4.13 33.82 -1.46
CA GLU A 504 -4.75 33.26 -2.65
C GLU A 504 -5.10 31.78 -2.47
N ASP A 505 -4.23 31.01 -1.82
CA ASP A 505 -4.44 29.58 -1.58
C ASP A 505 -5.56 29.36 -0.55
N TYR A 506 -5.60 30.16 0.52
CA TYR A 506 -6.71 30.15 1.49
C TYR A 506 -8.03 30.57 0.87
N ARG A 507 -8.03 31.57 -0.03
CA ARG A 507 -9.21 31.95 -0.80
C ARG A 507 -9.68 30.81 -1.69
N ARG A 508 -8.76 30.14 -2.37
CA ARG A 508 -9.06 29.00 -3.22
C ARG A 508 -9.65 27.84 -2.42
N LEU A 509 -9.09 27.56 -1.24
CA LEU A 509 -9.63 26.57 -0.31
C LEU A 509 -11.05 26.93 0.12
N ALA A 510 -11.29 28.19 0.50
CA ALA A 510 -12.62 28.67 0.88
C ALA A 510 -13.64 28.48 -0.25
N GLU A 511 -13.29 28.82 -1.50
CA GLU A 511 -14.16 28.62 -2.66
C GLU A 511 -14.51 27.14 -2.89
N LEU A 512 -13.54 26.24 -2.73
CA LEU A 512 -13.74 24.80 -2.90
C LEU A 512 -14.64 24.23 -1.80
N LEU A 513 -14.45 24.68 -0.57
CA LEU A 513 -15.26 24.29 0.58
C LEU A 513 -16.70 24.81 0.44
N ASP A 514 -16.90 26.09 0.08
CA ASP A 514 -18.22 26.69 -0.18
C ASP A 514 -18.96 25.99 -1.33
N ALA A 515 -18.22 25.52 -2.34
CA ALA A 515 -18.77 24.76 -3.46
C ALA A 515 -19.07 23.28 -3.12
N GLY A 516 -18.75 22.82 -1.90
CA GLY A 516 -18.88 21.42 -1.49
C GLY A 516 -17.94 20.48 -2.24
N GLN A 517 -16.84 21.00 -2.79
CA GLN A 517 -15.80 20.24 -3.48
C GLN A 517 -14.77 19.71 -2.46
N TRP A 518 -15.24 18.84 -1.56
CA TRP A 518 -14.48 18.35 -0.41
C TRP A 518 -13.17 17.65 -0.77
N LYS A 519 -13.11 16.99 -1.94
CA LYS A 519 -11.89 16.32 -2.43
C LYS A 519 -10.84 17.32 -2.89
N GLU A 520 -11.24 18.33 -3.65
CA GLU A 520 -10.32 19.36 -4.10
C GLU A 520 -9.89 20.25 -2.93
N ALA A 521 -10.78 20.49 -1.96
CA ALA A 521 -10.47 21.17 -0.71
C ALA A 521 -9.45 20.40 0.15
N ASP A 522 -9.55 19.07 0.21
CA ASP A 522 -8.56 18.17 0.83
C ASP A 522 -7.17 18.37 0.20
N GLU A 523 -7.08 18.25 -1.13
CA GLU A 523 -5.82 18.42 -1.86
C GLU A 523 -5.25 19.84 -1.68
N ALA A 524 -6.09 20.86 -1.70
CA ALA A 524 -5.70 22.25 -1.45
C ALA A 524 -5.16 22.46 -0.03
N THR A 525 -5.83 21.88 0.98
CA THR A 525 -5.40 21.94 2.39
C THR A 525 -4.01 21.34 2.55
N ARG A 526 -3.76 20.16 1.96
CA ARG A 526 -2.43 19.52 1.98
C ARG A 526 -1.36 20.40 1.35
N ASN A 527 -1.64 20.97 0.18
CA ASN A 527 -0.67 21.80 -0.55
C ASN A 527 -0.35 23.08 0.23
N ILE A 528 -1.35 23.72 0.86
CA ILE A 528 -1.13 24.87 1.75
C ILE A 528 -0.20 24.47 2.89
N MET A 529 -0.44 23.33 3.55
CA MET A 529 0.40 22.92 4.67
C MET A 529 1.84 22.62 4.26
N LEU A 530 2.05 21.97 3.12
CA LEU A 530 3.40 21.74 2.58
C LEU A 530 4.10 23.06 2.25
N LYS A 531 3.39 24.01 1.64
CA LYS A 531 3.93 25.33 1.29
C LYS A 531 4.28 26.16 2.53
N VAL A 532 3.40 26.19 3.53
CA VAL A 532 3.64 26.89 4.81
C VAL A 532 4.86 26.31 5.54
N ALA A 533 5.08 25.00 5.45
CA ALA A 533 6.23 24.33 6.03
C ALA A 533 7.51 24.40 5.16
N ASN A 534 7.48 25.02 3.97
CA ASN A 534 8.55 24.99 2.97
C ASN A 534 8.98 23.56 2.57
N ARG A 535 7.99 22.67 2.34
CA ARG A 535 8.19 21.25 2.05
C ARG A 535 7.46 20.76 0.80
N GLU A 536 7.25 21.66 -0.16
CA GLU A 536 6.55 21.34 -1.41
C GLU A 536 7.31 20.29 -2.24
N SER A 537 8.64 20.32 -2.22
CA SER A 537 9.51 19.34 -2.89
C SER A 537 9.47 17.96 -2.26
N GLU A 538 9.30 17.90 -0.94
CA GLU A 538 9.31 16.69 -0.13
C GLU A 538 7.97 15.97 -0.24
N GLY A 539 6.86 16.72 -0.30
CA GLY A 539 5.51 16.16 -0.45
C GLY A 539 4.93 15.55 0.84
N TRP A 540 5.63 15.68 1.97
CA TRP A 540 5.21 15.24 3.31
C TRP A 540 5.77 16.15 4.40
N LEU A 541 5.13 16.19 5.58
CA LEU A 541 5.57 16.95 6.76
C LEU A 541 6.29 16.02 7.74
N ASP A 542 7.47 16.43 8.23
CA ASP A 542 8.16 15.72 9.32
C ASP A 542 7.75 16.25 10.71
N SER A 543 8.25 15.59 11.75
CA SER A 543 7.96 15.96 13.15
C SER A 543 8.40 17.39 13.48
N GLU A 544 9.61 17.80 13.05
CA GLU A 544 10.15 19.14 13.30
C GLU A 544 9.28 20.23 12.66
N SER A 545 8.80 19.98 11.44
CA SER A 545 7.92 20.90 10.71
C SER A 545 6.53 21.01 11.35
N LEU A 546 6.03 19.94 11.98
CA LEU A 546 4.75 19.93 12.69
C LEU A 546 4.85 20.63 14.05
N GLU A 547 5.94 20.41 14.79
CA GLU A 547 6.21 21.07 16.07
C GLU A 547 6.35 22.60 15.92
N THR A 548 6.94 23.05 14.81
CA THR A 548 7.16 24.47 14.50
C THR A 548 6.09 25.08 13.61
N PHE A 549 5.05 24.32 13.22
CA PHE A 549 4.06 24.75 12.23
C PHE A 549 3.35 26.05 12.66
N PRO A 550 3.24 27.09 11.81
CA PRO A 550 2.69 28.39 12.21
C PRO A 550 1.24 28.32 12.74
N CYS A 551 0.98 28.93 13.90
CA CYS A 551 -0.34 28.87 14.54
C CYS A 551 -1.44 29.59 13.74
N ASN A 552 -1.11 30.72 13.11
CA ASN A 552 -2.02 31.43 12.20
C ASN A 552 -2.51 30.52 11.06
N ALA A 553 -1.64 29.66 10.52
CA ALA A 553 -1.99 28.72 9.46
C ALA A 553 -2.92 27.60 9.96
N VAL A 554 -2.65 27.00 11.13
CA VAL A 554 -3.55 25.98 11.73
C VAL A 554 -4.92 26.56 12.03
N LEU A 555 -4.97 27.73 12.68
CA LEU A 555 -6.21 28.45 13.00
C LEU A 555 -7.01 28.77 11.73
N LYS A 556 -6.33 29.22 10.67
CA LYS A 556 -7.00 29.60 9.43
C LYS A 556 -7.57 28.39 8.69
N LEU A 557 -6.83 27.29 8.61
CA LEU A 557 -7.31 26.05 8.00
C LEU A 557 -8.49 25.48 8.78
N ASP A 558 -8.39 25.44 10.11
CA ASP A 558 -9.47 24.97 10.96
C ASP A 558 -10.76 25.78 10.76
N GLN A 559 -10.66 27.11 10.84
CA GLN A 559 -11.80 28.01 10.66
C GLN A 559 -12.52 27.78 9.33
N LEU A 560 -11.77 27.61 8.24
CA LEU A 560 -12.36 27.36 6.92
C LEU A 560 -13.13 26.03 6.86
N TRP A 561 -12.56 24.96 7.43
CA TRP A 561 -13.22 23.66 7.48
C TRP A 561 -14.45 23.66 8.40
N VAL A 562 -14.36 24.33 9.55
CA VAL A 562 -15.46 24.46 10.52
C VAL A 562 -16.61 25.26 9.91
N ASP A 563 -16.34 26.42 9.33
CA ASP A 563 -17.36 27.30 8.77
C ASP A 563 -18.12 26.63 7.61
N ALA A 564 -17.38 25.99 6.69
CA ALA A 564 -18.00 25.37 5.52
C ALA A 564 -18.78 24.09 5.82
N SER A 565 -18.56 23.49 7.00
CA SER A 565 -19.16 22.22 7.40
C SER A 565 -20.20 22.36 8.51
N ASP A 566 -20.59 23.59 8.86
CA ASP A 566 -21.45 23.89 10.02
C ASP A 566 -20.94 23.26 11.32
N GLY A 567 -19.61 23.29 11.51
CA GLY A 567 -18.92 22.73 12.68
C GLY A 567 -18.78 21.20 12.68
N GLN A 568 -19.03 20.53 11.56
CA GLN A 568 -18.91 19.07 11.46
C GLN A 568 -17.46 18.60 11.28
N PHE A 569 -16.62 19.39 10.61
CA PHE A 569 -15.25 19.07 10.19
C PHE A 569 -14.27 20.16 10.63
N GLY A 570 -13.01 19.79 10.81
CA GLY A 570 -11.96 20.68 11.32
C GLY A 570 -11.00 19.98 12.28
N PHE A 571 -9.82 20.55 12.44
CA PHE A 571 -8.81 20.08 13.39
C PHE A 571 -9.27 20.26 14.84
N SER A 572 -10.02 21.31 15.16
CA SER A 572 -10.61 21.54 16.48
C SER A 572 -11.65 20.47 16.81
N VAL A 573 -12.49 20.12 15.84
CA VAL A 573 -13.50 19.04 15.95
C VAL A 573 -12.81 17.69 16.15
N GLN A 574 -11.77 17.40 15.36
CA GLN A 574 -10.97 16.18 15.51
C GLN A 574 -10.29 16.10 16.88
N LYS A 575 -9.65 17.18 17.33
CA LYS A 575 -9.01 17.25 18.64
C LYS A 575 -10.02 17.05 19.77
N ALA A 576 -11.19 17.67 19.69
CA ALA A 576 -12.26 17.50 20.69
C ALA A 576 -12.71 16.05 20.78
N ILE A 577 -12.92 15.37 19.65
CA ILE A 577 -13.26 13.94 19.65
C ILE A 577 -12.14 13.10 20.27
N TYR A 578 -10.89 13.36 19.90
CA TYR A 578 -9.73 12.63 20.42
C TYR A 578 -9.56 12.78 21.94
N VAL A 579 -9.61 14.01 22.45
CA VAL A 579 -9.38 14.32 23.87
C VAL A 579 -10.61 14.05 24.72
N GLU A 580 -11.77 14.57 24.32
CA GLU A 580 -12.96 14.60 25.18
C GLU A 580 -13.79 13.31 25.06
N GLU A 581 -13.91 12.74 23.86
CA GLU A 581 -14.69 11.51 23.65
C GLU A 581 -13.85 10.23 23.81
N CYS A 582 -12.58 10.27 23.38
CA CYS A 582 -11.70 9.09 23.37
C CYS A 582 -10.63 9.07 24.47
N GLY A 583 -10.50 10.15 25.24
CA GLY A 583 -9.62 10.23 26.41
C GLY A 583 -8.13 10.32 26.08
N GLY A 584 -7.79 10.69 24.84
CA GLY A 584 -6.40 10.89 24.42
C GLY A 584 -5.75 12.13 25.02
N SER A 585 -4.42 12.12 25.14
CA SER A 585 -3.63 13.24 25.62
C SER A 585 -3.00 13.97 24.43
N PRO A 586 -3.20 15.29 24.25
CA PRO A 586 -2.60 16.04 23.15
C PRO A 586 -1.16 16.47 23.51
N ASP A 587 -0.33 15.54 23.98
CA ASP A 587 1.07 15.77 24.38
C ASP A 587 2.08 15.36 23.31
N GLY A 588 1.60 14.77 22.21
CA GLY A 588 2.45 14.26 21.13
C GLY A 588 2.88 12.80 21.34
N GLU A 589 2.49 12.18 22.46
CA GLU A 589 2.74 10.76 22.72
C GLU A 589 1.60 9.88 22.19
N TYR A 590 1.95 8.71 21.63
CA TYR A 590 0.96 7.82 21.04
C TYR A 590 0.19 6.99 22.09
N ASP A 591 -1.14 7.13 22.12
CA ASP A 591 -2.06 6.26 22.85
C ASP A 591 -2.88 5.37 21.90
N GLU A 592 -2.60 4.06 21.91
CA GLU A 592 -3.27 3.09 21.03
C GLU A 592 -4.78 2.97 21.27
N ALA A 593 -5.24 3.09 22.52
CA ALA A 593 -6.66 2.91 22.86
C ALA A 593 -7.47 4.14 22.47
N ALA A 594 -6.98 5.33 22.80
CA ALA A 594 -7.59 6.59 22.39
C ALA A 594 -7.61 6.73 20.87
N TRP A 595 -6.52 6.32 20.19
CA TRP A 595 -6.42 6.39 18.75
C TRP A 595 -7.39 5.44 18.02
N GLN A 596 -7.53 4.20 18.49
CA GLN A 596 -8.52 3.27 17.93
C GLN A 596 -9.96 3.78 18.12
N CYS A 597 -10.26 4.34 19.29
CA CYS A 597 -11.55 4.99 19.55
C CYS A 597 -11.78 6.16 18.58
N PHE A 598 -10.79 7.02 18.40
CA PHE A 598 -10.87 8.18 17.51
C PHE A 598 -11.16 7.73 16.08
N GLY A 599 -10.39 6.76 15.58
CA GLY A 599 -10.60 6.16 14.27
C GLY A 599 -12.00 5.58 14.07
N ASP A 600 -12.53 4.86 15.07
CA ASP A 600 -13.89 4.32 15.02
C ASP A 600 -14.93 5.48 15.02
N ARG A 601 -14.68 6.55 15.78
CA ARG A 601 -15.61 7.67 15.98
C ARG A 601 -15.70 8.62 14.78
N VAL A 602 -14.58 8.90 14.14
CA VAL A 602 -14.52 9.71 12.91
C VAL A 602 -14.77 8.87 11.66
N GLY A 603 -14.85 7.54 11.77
CA GLY A 603 -15.13 6.63 10.66
C GLY A 603 -13.92 6.32 9.78
N TRP A 604 -12.69 6.46 10.30
CA TRP A 604 -11.47 6.00 9.64
C TRP A 604 -11.15 4.53 9.95
N ARG A 605 -11.86 3.93 10.91
CA ARG A 605 -11.75 2.52 11.27
C ARG A 605 -13.12 1.87 11.26
N VAL A 606 -13.25 0.80 10.49
CA VAL A 606 -14.50 0.06 10.28
C VAL A 606 -14.23 -1.42 10.56
N ASP A 607 -15.02 -2.02 11.46
CA ASP A 607 -14.87 -3.40 11.93
C ASP A 607 -13.44 -3.72 12.41
N GLY A 608 -12.80 -2.76 13.07
CA GLY A 608 -11.45 -2.89 13.60
C GLY A 608 -10.32 -2.69 12.57
N ASN A 609 -10.65 -2.44 11.30
CA ASN A 609 -9.70 -2.22 10.22
C ASN A 609 -9.68 -0.76 9.78
N TRP A 610 -8.50 -0.18 9.66
CA TRP A 610 -8.33 1.17 9.14
C TRP A 610 -8.61 1.20 7.63
N ILE A 611 -9.36 2.20 7.18
CA ILE A 611 -9.70 2.39 5.77
C ILE A 611 -8.50 2.99 5.01
N GLY A 612 -8.47 2.87 3.69
CA GLY A 612 -7.48 3.56 2.85
C GLY A 612 -7.95 4.96 2.44
N LEU A 613 -7.05 5.80 1.91
CA LEU A 613 -7.41 7.13 1.40
C LEU A 613 -8.50 7.07 0.32
N SER A 614 -8.53 6.00 -0.49
CA SER A 614 -9.56 5.76 -1.50
C SER A 614 -10.96 5.49 -0.94
N ASP A 615 -11.05 5.14 0.35
CA ASP A 615 -12.30 4.80 1.03
C ASP A 615 -12.79 5.96 1.94
N VAL A 616 -12.06 7.07 2.01
CA VAL A 616 -12.45 8.28 2.76
C VAL A 616 -13.70 8.90 2.14
N THR A 617 -14.68 9.20 2.96
CA THR A 617 -15.95 9.82 2.55
C THR A 617 -15.77 11.35 2.48
N LEU A 618 -15.53 11.86 1.28
CA LEU A 618 -15.34 13.29 1.02
C LEU A 618 -16.68 14.01 0.80
N SER A 619 -17.52 14.05 1.84
CA SER A 619 -18.80 14.77 1.84
C SER A 619 -19.32 15.04 3.25
N THR A 620 -20.30 15.93 3.39
CA THR A 620 -21.04 16.20 4.66
C THR A 620 -21.89 15.02 5.16
N ALA A 621 -21.94 13.91 4.42
CA ALA A 621 -22.51 12.65 4.92
C ALA A 621 -21.54 11.89 5.84
N ALA A 622 -20.27 12.31 5.91
CA ALA A 622 -19.27 11.67 6.76
C ALA A 622 -19.51 11.98 8.26
N PRO A 623 -19.02 11.11 9.17
CA PRO A 623 -19.08 11.38 10.60
C PRO A 623 -18.36 12.68 10.99
N SER A 624 -18.77 13.30 12.08
CA SER A 624 -18.07 14.48 12.61
C SER A 624 -16.58 14.17 12.87
N GLY A 625 -15.70 15.09 12.48
CA GLY A 625 -14.24 14.92 12.52
C GLY A 625 -13.64 14.07 11.39
N HIS A 626 -14.45 13.53 10.47
CA HIS A 626 -13.91 12.70 9.37
C HIS A 626 -12.99 13.46 8.41
N LEU A 627 -13.22 14.77 8.25
CA LEU A 627 -12.43 15.65 7.40
C LEU A 627 -11.84 16.82 8.21
N PRO A 628 -10.70 17.39 7.78
CA PRO A 628 -9.84 16.87 6.72
C PRO A 628 -9.14 15.55 7.13
N PRO A 629 -8.94 14.57 6.24
CA PRO A 629 -8.30 13.27 6.48
C PRO A 629 -6.76 13.40 6.57
N PHE A 630 -6.29 14.34 7.39
CA PHE A 630 -4.89 14.70 7.54
C PHE A 630 -3.98 13.52 7.91
N GLY A 631 -4.51 12.55 8.67
CA GLY A 631 -3.79 11.33 9.05
C GLY A 631 -3.32 10.54 7.82
N PHE A 632 -4.05 10.60 6.71
CA PHE A 632 -3.72 9.92 5.48
C PHE A 632 -2.57 10.58 4.71
N TRP A 633 -2.38 11.90 4.87
CA TRP A 633 -1.31 12.67 4.22
C TRP A 633 0.07 12.45 4.88
N LEU A 634 0.10 12.13 6.17
CA LEU A 634 1.33 11.83 6.93
C LEU A 634 1.88 10.40 6.71
N GLY A 635 1.37 9.67 5.72
CA GLY A 635 1.87 8.34 5.36
C GLY A 635 1.24 7.17 6.13
N PHE A 636 0.15 7.38 6.87
CA PHE A 636 -0.50 6.29 7.63
C PHE A 636 -1.09 5.17 6.76
N PHE A 637 -1.78 5.52 5.67
CA PHE A 637 -2.58 4.57 4.90
C PHE A 637 -2.39 4.70 3.37
N GLY A 638 -1.45 5.55 2.94
CA GLY A 638 -1.10 5.80 1.53
C GLY A 638 0.31 5.36 1.11
N PHE A 639 1.21 5.08 2.06
CA PHE A 639 2.54 4.54 1.80
C PHE A 639 2.71 3.22 2.56
N GLY A 640 3.04 2.15 1.85
CA GLY A 640 3.22 0.84 2.45
C GLY A 640 4.34 0.84 3.51
N ARG A 641 3.96 0.63 4.78
CA ARG A 641 4.77 0.10 5.89
C ARG A 641 6.31 0.23 5.76
N ALA A 642 6.83 1.45 5.70
CA ALA A 642 8.28 1.70 5.72
C ALA A 642 8.79 2.30 7.05
N TYR A 643 7.91 2.82 7.89
CA TYR A 643 8.25 3.30 9.22
C TYR A 643 7.40 2.57 10.26
N GLY A 644 8.01 2.22 11.40
CA GLY A 644 7.32 1.52 12.47
C GLY A 644 6.01 2.22 12.81
N ILE A 645 4.98 1.44 13.12
CA ILE A 645 3.63 1.92 13.47
C ILE A 645 3.72 3.01 14.58
N GLY A 646 4.74 2.96 15.44
CA GLY A 646 5.03 4.00 16.46
C GLY A 646 5.40 5.38 15.92
N SER A 647 6.35 5.52 14.99
CA SER A 647 6.88 6.85 14.59
C SER A 647 6.00 7.64 13.62
N ALA A 648 5.05 6.98 12.96
CA ALA A 648 4.03 7.65 12.17
C ALA A 648 2.86 8.13 13.03
N LEU A 649 2.51 7.39 14.09
CA LEU A 649 1.44 7.73 15.02
C LEU A 649 1.80 8.93 15.91
N GLU A 650 3.06 9.00 16.35
CA GLU A 650 3.63 10.17 17.05
C GLU A 650 3.42 11.48 16.24
N ARG A 651 3.51 11.45 14.90
CA ARG A 651 3.37 12.66 14.05
C ARG A 651 1.96 13.24 13.98
N PHE A 652 0.91 12.43 14.13
CA PHE A 652 -0.46 12.96 14.12
C PHE A 652 -0.82 13.61 15.46
N GLU A 653 -0.36 13.01 16.56
CA GLU A 653 -0.47 13.60 17.90
C GLU A 653 0.31 14.92 17.99
N LEU A 654 1.41 15.08 17.23
CA LEU A 654 2.10 16.36 17.13
C LEU A 654 1.23 17.47 16.53
N LEU A 655 0.28 17.17 15.63
CA LEU A 655 -0.67 18.19 15.15
C LEU A 655 -1.68 18.57 16.24
N PHE A 656 -2.18 17.62 17.05
CA PHE A 656 -3.08 17.93 18.16
C PHE A 656 -2.37 18.63 19.32
N SER A 657 -1.12 18.27 19.59
CA SER A 657 -0.22 18.99 20.47
C SER A 657 0.03 20.40 19.97
N ARG A 658 0.26 20.57 18.66
CA ARG A 658 0.41 21.89 18.05
C ARG A 658 -0.88 22.70 18.09
N ALA A 659 -2.03 22.10 17.77
CA ALA A 659 -3.34 22.73 17.87
C ALA A 659 -3.61 23.20 19.32
N THR A 660 -3.24 22.40 20.31
CA THR A 660 -3.31 22.77 21.73
C THR A 660 -2.39 23.94 22.05
N THR A 661 -1.14 23.90 21.57
CA THR A 661 -0.17 25.00 21.72
C THR A 661 -0.66 26.29 21.07
N CYS A 662 -1.33 26.17 19.92
CA CYS A 662 -1.92 27.27 19.17
C CYS A 662 -3.28 27.74 19.71
N LYS A 663 -3.75 27.15 20.83
CA LYS A 663 -5.04 27.48 21.48
C LYS A 663 -6.26 27.29 20.57
N LEU A 664 -6.17 26.31 19.67
CA LEU A 664 -7.28 25.82 18.86
C LEU A 664 -8.34 25.15 19.74
#